data_AF-A0A7C1HFN6-F1
#
_entry.id   AF-A0A7C1HFN6-F1
#
_cell.length_a   1.000
_cell.length_b   1.000
_cell.length_c   1.000
_cell.angle_alpha   90.00
_cell.angle_beta   90.00
_cell.angle_gamma   90.00
#
_symmetry.space_group_name_H-M   'P 1'
#
loop_
_entity.id
_entity.type
_entity.pdbx_description
1 polymer ?
#
loop_
_entity_poly.entity_id
_entity_poly.type
_entity_poly.pdbx_seq_one_letter_code
_entity_poly.pdbx_strand_id
1 'polypeptide(L)'
;MVQQTKIYPLILFLPINLLDIVNEFCIFRPNTGINYGEASAMIKKIILFLLFVTLISITAQAAADDVEVCLDCHGDPTLTTEKNGKIISLFVRENLFLNSVHGDNGCVSCHDDIDIEDLPHEVPLKKVECQNCHTKAGRSYDISLHGVAFQRQDPFAATCVSCHGSHFILAVSNPQSSSYVMNIPLMCGRCHKEGSDMVKVHDIPEKDIIKNYSMSIHGEGLFQRGLIGTAVCTSCHTAHEILPHTDPRSSINRDKIAATCMQCHALIEQVHTKVIRGELWEKQPDAIPACVDCHSPHKIRRVFYIDTMTDDYCMRCHSQKNLVRKNVDNSVDSLYVNLEHVRNSAHGLNIECIKCHVNVSNMNDPVCKDSGPVDCSICHAQIVLDYQMSMHGQLFKSGDAHAPECRECHGTHLVLRKNDATSPTFARNIPQLCGKCHRAGEDTAVWKEGGGTVEHYTMSIHGKGLLDSGLLVSAVCTSCHASHLILPADNARSKVHPANIGETCAECHLGVFEQFRSSIHSPEISKTNEKLPICNDCHDAHNMVRVDQMSFRQQIFNECGDCHEYESSTYFDTYHGKVSLLKAEGSEKTAKCSDCHGAHNILPVSDPNSTLSRDNAIETCKKCHPNSNRQFTGYLSHATHHNRHKYPILFYTFWSMTLLLVVTFLFFGVHTLLWLPRSFAYRFKIHQKLKKQSKSYYVRFSRVWRILHVVVIISFFSLVVTGMLLKFAGTQWAEFFARLLGGFENAGLIHRAGAIVTFLYFAVHFYYVYQNWKRSGKSLRQFIFDKQSGLAPHRIDFKEFFGTLRWFFTGKNRPDYGRWTYWEKFDYLAVFWGVTMIGFTGLILWFPEFFTKFFPGWIINVATIVHSDEALLATGFIFTFHFFNTHFRPEKFPMDPVIFTGKVPLEEFKLDRPREYEMVKKQGLLRKKLEKEPSKKLVFWSHIFGICCLLFGYLLVSMIIYAMIFQYK
;
A
#
# COMPACT_ATOMS: atom_id res chain seq x y z
N MET A 1 11.99 -54.37 -27.04
CA MET A 1 10.85 -53.88 -27.85
C MET A 1 10.59 -52.43 -27.44
N VAL A 2 10.51 -51.53 -28.44
CA VAL A 2 10.17 -50.08 -28.38
C VAL A 2 11.25 -49.17 -27.75
N GLN A 3 12.16 -48.51 -28.50
CA GLN A 3 12.05 -47.42 -29.50
C GLN A 3 12.20 -46.02 -28.87
N GLN A 4 13.38 -45.40 -29.04
CA GLN A 4 13.53 -43.94 -29.09
C GLN A 4 14.52 -43.56 -30.20
N THR A 5 14.10 -42.55 -30.94
CA THR A 5 14.48 -42.11 -32.29
C THR A 5 15.78 -41.31 -32.31
N LYS A 6 16.65 -41.61 -33.30
CA LYS A 6 17.77 -40.77 -33.74
C LYS A 6 17.22 -39.60 -34.57
N ILE A 7 17.69 -38.38 -34.28
CA ILE A 7 17.59 -37.22 -35.18
C ILE A 7 19.02 -36.75 -35.46
N TYR A 8 19.46 -36.89 -36.71
CA TYR A 8 20.61 -36.19 -37.28
C TYR A 8 20.06 -35.05 -38.16
N PRO A 9 20.56 -33.80 -38.08
CA PRO A 9 20.29 -32.83 -39.11
C PRO A 9 21.36 -32.91 -40.20
N LEU A 10 20.89 -33.26 -41.39
CA LEU A 10 21.56 -33.25 -42.67
C LEU A 10 21.22 -31.91 -43.33
N ILE A 11 22.13 -30.92 -43.36
CA ILE A 11 21.99 -29.74 -44.23
C ILE A 11 23.37 -29.37 -44.80
N LEU A 12 23.58 -29.77 -46.04
CA LEU A 12 24.58 -29.22 -46.96
C LEU A 12 23.86 -29.04 -48.31
N PHE A 13 24.04 -27.85 -48.91
CA PHE A 13 23.59 -27.36 -50.22
C PHE A 13 22.18 -26.75 -50.33
N LEU A 14 22.13 -25.42 -50.32
CA LEU A 14 21.38 -24.58 -51.28
C LEU A 14 21.99 -23.16 -51.29
N PRO A 15 22.24 -22.53 -52.46
CA PRO A 15 22.73 -21.16 -52.53
C PRO A 15 21.54 -20.21 -52.63
N ILE A 16 21.24 -19.44 -51.57
CA ILE A 16 20.29 -18.34 -51.67
C ILE A 16 20.89 -17.11 -50.98
N ASN A 17 21.09 -16.08 -51.80
CA ASN A 17 21.66 -14.79 -51.45
C ASN A 17 20.69 -14.03 -50.55
N LEU A 18 20.97 -13.95 -49.24
CA LEU A 18 20.06 -13.36 -48.25
C LEU A 18 19.99 -11.82 -48.28
N LEU A 19 20.66 -11.17 -49.24
CA LEU A 19 20.64 -9.71 -49.39
C LEU A 19 19.37 -9.17 -50.07
N ASP A 20 18.61 -10.00 -50.80
CA ASP A 20 17.46 -9.51 -51.58
C ASP A 20 16.14 -9.43 -50.79
N ILE A 21 16.03 -10.08 -49.63
CA ILE A 21 14.78 -10.08 -48.83
C ILE A 21 14.62 -8.79 -48.00
N VAL A 22 15.70 -8.04 -47.76
CA VAL A 22 15.64 -6.80 -46.96
C VAL A 22 15.11 -5.61 -47.78
N ASN A 23 15.14 -5.67 -49.12
CA ASN A 23 14.72 -4.55 -49.97
C ASN A 23 13.22 -4.52 -50.32
N GLU A 24 12.45 -5.60 -50.13
CA GLU A 24 11.01 -5.60 -50.45
C GLU A 24 10.08 -5.15 -49.32
N PHE A 25 10.58 -4.95 -48.08
CA PHE A 25 9.74 -4.56 -46.94
C PHE A 25 9.56 -3.04 -46.73
N CYS A 26 9.97 -2.20 -47.70
CA CYS A 26 9.95 -0.73 -47.57
C CYS A 26 8.86 -0.01 -48.39
N ILE A 27 7.67 -0.58 -48.53
CA ILE A 27 6.50 0.17 -49.02
C ILE A 27 5.32 -0.10 -48.09
N PHE A 28 5.17 0.73 -47.06
CA PHE A 28 3.92 1.30 -46.50
C PHE A 28 4.21 1.83 -45.09
N ARG A 29 4.11 3.16 -44.93
CA ARG A 29 4.02 3.85 -43.64
C ARG A 29 2.60 4.43 -43.52
N PRO A 30 2.01 4.51 -42.31
CA PRO A 30 2.32 5.64 -41.43
C PRO A 30 2.36 5.36 -39.91
N ASN A 31 3.16 6.21 -39.23
CA ASN A 31 3.07 6.67 -37.84
C ASN A 31 3.24 5.69 -36.66
N THR A 32 4.49 5.36 -36.36
CA THR A 32 4.96 5.23 -34.96
C THR A 32 6.36 5.84 -34.82
N GLY A 33 6.52 6.75 -33.87
CA GLY A 33 7.78 7.46 -33.61
C GLY A 33 8.78 6.62 -32.83
N ILE A 34 9.45 5.67 -33.50
CA ILE A 34 10.56 4.90 -32.92
C ILE A 34 11.88 5.41 -33.52
N ASN A 35 12.81 5.78 -32.64
CA ASN A 35 14.13 6.27 -33.00
C ASN A 35 15.02 5.08 -33.45
N TYR A 36 15.39 5.05 -34.73
CA TYR A 36 16.08 3.93 -35.38
C TYR A 36 17.47 3.59 -34.78
N GLY A 37 18.05 4.48 -33.98
CA GLY A 37 19.33 4.26 -33.30
C GLY A 37 19.27 3.19 -32.20
N GLU A 38 18.16 3.05 -31.48
CA GLU A 38 18.06 2.14 -30.34
C GLU A 38 17.81 0.68 -30.78
N ALA A 39 17.04 0.48 -31.85
CA ALA A 39 16.81 -0.85 -32.42
C ALA A 39 18.10 -1.46 -33.01
N SER A 40 18.94 -0.65 -33.66
CA SER A 40 20.24 -1.08 -34.18
C SER A 40 21.23 -1.43 -33.07
N ALA A 41 21.22 -0.68 -31.96
CA ALA A 41 22.05 -0.97 -30.79
C ALA A 41 21.63 -2.26 -30.07
N MET A 42 20.32 -2.54 -30.00
CA MET A 42 19.79 -3.75 -29.36
C MET A 42 20.10 -5.01 -30.18
N ILE A 43 19.95 -4.95 -31.51
CA ILE A 43 20.31 -6.07 -32.40
C ILE A 43 21.82 -6.32 -32.40
N LYS A 44 22.65 -5.27 -32.40
CA LYS A 44 24.12 -5.43 -32.23
C LYS A 44 24.49 -6.06 -30.90
N LYS A 45 23.84 -5.67 -29.78
CA LYS A 45 24.08 -6.28 -28.46
C LYS A 45 23.65 -7.73 -28.40
N ILE A 46 22.55 -8.11 -29.04
CA ILE A 46 22.07 -9.49 -29.11
C ILE A 46 23.03 -10.35 -29.96
N ILE A 47 23.51 -9.83 -31.09
CA ILE A 47 24.49 -10.52 -31.93
C ILE A 47 25.85 -10.64 -31.21
N LEU A 48 26.30 -9.59 -30.51
CA LEU A 48 27.53 -9.62 -29.72
C LEU A 48 27.42 -10.60 -28.54
N PHE A 49 26.24 -10.67 -27.90
CA PHE A 49 25.95 -11.62 -26.84
C PHE A 49 25.89 -13.06 -27.35
N LEU A 50 25.26 -13.30 -28.51
CA LEU A 50 25.24 -14.62 -29.15
C LEU A 50 26.64 -15.06 -29.62
N LEU A 51 27.44 -14.14 -30.16
CA LEU A 51 28.85 -14.38 -30.50
C LEU A 51 29.70 -14.66 -29.26
N PHE A 52 29.47 -13.94 -28.16
CA PHE A 52 30.17 -14.16 -26.90
C PHE A 52 29.79 -15.50 -26.26
N VAL A 53 28.51 -15.87 -26.28
CA VAL A 53 28.03 -17.18 -25.80
C VAL A 53 28.57 -18.32 -26.66
N THR A 54 28.62 -18.17 -27.98
CA THR A 54 29.23 -19.18 -28.86
C THR A 54 30.75 -19.26 -28.69
N LEU A 55 31.46 -18.14 -28.46
CA LEU A 55 32.88 -18.16 -28.14
C LEU A 55 33.16 -18.87 -26.80
N ILE A 56 32.34 -18.61 -25.78
CA ILE A 56 32.43 -19.28 -24.47
C ILE A 56 32.15 -20.79 -24.60
N SER A 57 31.17 -21.18 -25.42
CA SER A 57 30.88 -22.60 -25.69
C SER A 57 32.01 -23.30 -26.43
N ILE A 58 32.74 -22.61 -27.32
CA ILE A 58 33.92 -23.17 -28.02
C ILE A 58 35.11 -23.30 -27.06
N THR A 59 35.35 -22.34 -26.17
CA THR A 59 36.43 -22.43 -25.16
C THR A 59 36.15 -23.47 -24.07
N ALA A 60 34.87 -23.65 -23.68
CA ALA A 60 34.48 -24.67 -22.71
C ALA A 60 34.61 -26.09 -23.28
N GLN A 61 34.39 -26.27 -24.59
CA GLN A 61 34.60 -27.56 -25.25
C GLN A 61 36.11 -27.92 -25.30
N ALA A 62 36.99 -26.96 -25.62
CA ALA A 62 38.44 -27.21 -25.67
C ALA A 62 39.05 -27.56 -24.29
N ALA A 63 38.58 -26.93 -23.20
CA ALA A 63 39.02 -27.27 -21.84
C ALA A 63 38.47 -28.62 -21.35
N ALA A 64 37.26 -29.01 -21.78
CA ALA A 64 36.71 -30.33 -21.46
C ALA A 64 37.45 -31.46 -22.20
N ASP A 65 37.79 -31.24 -23.47
CA ASP A 65 38.52 -32.21 -24.29
C ASP A 65 39.96 -32.45 -23.77
N ASP A 66 40.64 -31.44 -23.19
CA ASP A 66 41.99 -31.61 -22.63
C ASP A 66 42.02 -32.45 -21.33
N VAL A 67 40.99 -32.32 -20.49
CA VAL A 67 40.92 -33.00 -19.20
C VAL A 67 40.68 -34.49 -19.41
N GLU A 68 39.80 -34.84 -20.36
CA GLU A 68 39.49 -36.22 -20.73
C GLU A 68 40.75 -36.95 -21.23
N VAL A 69 41.49 -36.33 -22.17
CA VAL A 69 42.71 -36.91 -22.75
C VAL A 69 43.81 -37.15 -21.69
N CYS A 70 44.00 -36.21 -20.76
CA CYS A 70 45.00 -36.37 -19.71
C CYS A 70 44.61 -37.46 -18.69
N LEU A 71 43.33 -37.54 -18.35
CA LEU A 71 42.81 -38.47 -17.35
C LEU A 71 42.67 -39.91 -17.87
N ASP A 72 42.67 -40.14 -19.18
CA ASP A 72 42.75 -41.50 -19.75
C ASP A 72 43.95 -42.30 -19.20
N CYS A 73 45.07 -41.60 -18.96
CA CYS A 73 46.25 -42.20 -18.33
C CYS A 73 46.37 -41.80 -16.85
N HIS A 74 46.24 -40.52 -16.52
CA HIS A 74 46.45 -40.03 -15.15
C HIS A 74 45.28 -40.32 -14.21
N GLY A 75 44.14 -40.80 -14.70
CA GLY A 75 43.01 -41.29 -13.90
C GLY A 75 43.19 -42.73 -13.39
N ASP A 76 44.28 -43.43 -13.75
CA ASP A 76 44.58 -44.77 -13.23
C ASP A 76 45.25 -44.71 -11.85
N PRO A 77 44.64 -45.26 -10.77
CA PRO A 77 45.22 -45.32 -9.43
C PRO A 77 46.54 -46.10 -9.32
N THR A 78 46.85 -46.95 -10.30
CA THR A 78 48.06 -47.78 -10.34
C THR A 78 49.24 -47.11 -11.04
N LEU A 79 49.02 -45.96 -11.69
CA LEU A 79 50.08 -45.24 -12.40
C LEU A 79 51.09 -44.65 -11.41
N THR A 80 52.35 -45.06 -11.56
CA THR A 80 53.46 -44.64 -10.70
C THR A 80 54.71 -44.37 -11.53
N THR A 81 55.62 -43.56 -11.00
CA THR A 81 56.97 -43.35 -11.55
C THR A 81 58.01 -43.34 -10.43
N GLU A 82 59.26 -43.61 -10.76
CA GLU A 82 60.37 -43.59 -9.81
C GLU A 82 61.10 -42.24 -9.87
N LYS A 83 61.16 -41.53 -8.74
CA LYS A 83 61.89 -40.26 -8.63
C LYS A 83 62.76 -40.28 -7.38
N ASN A 84 64.06 -40.14 -7.56
CA ASN A 84 65.07 -40.18 -6.48
C ASN A 84 64.97 -41.45 -5.61
N GLY A 85 64.80 -42.62 -6.23
CA GLY A 85 64.72 -43.91 -5.52
C GLY A 85 63.41 -44.16 -4.74
N LYS A 86 62.39 -43.32 -4.96
CA LYS A 86 61.04 -43.48 -4.37
C LYS A 86 59.99 -43.62 -5.46
N ILE A 87 59.12 -44.60 -5.31
CA ILE A 87 57.92 -44.78 -6.15
C ILE A 87 56.91 -43.70 -5.74
N ILE A 88 56.53 -42.85 -6.69
CA ILE A 88 55.53 -41.80 -6.53
C ILE A 88 54.36 -42.06 -7.46
N SER A 89 53.13 -41.86 -6.97
CA SER A 89 51.92 -42.00 -7.78
C SER A 89 51.73 -40.78 -8.69
N LEU A 90 51.35 -41.04 -9.94
CA LEU A 90 50.96 -40.02 -10.93
C LEU A 90 49.44 -39.89 -11.08
N PHE A 91 48.68 -40.54 -10.19
CA PHE A 91 47.23 -40.57 -10.20
C PHE A 91 46.62 -39.22 -9.82
N VAL A 92 45.68 -38.75 -10.64
CA VAL A 92 44.83 -37.58 -10.42
C VAL A 92 43.39 -38.04 -10.33
N ARG A 93 42.73 -37.70 -9.22
CA ARG A 93 41.30 -37.98 -9.03
C ARG A 93 40.48 -36.93 -9.75
N GLU A 94 39.90 -37.30 -10.88
CA GLU A 94 38.99 -36.47 -11.70
C GLU A 94 37.97 -35.70 -10.84
N ASN A 95 37.18 -36.42 -10.04
CA ASN A 95 36.14 -35.81 -9.20
C ASN A 95 36.69 -34.80 -8.18
N LEU A 96 37.95 -34.94 -7.73
CA LEU A 96 38.53 -33.94 -6.83
C LEU A 96 39.01 -32.72 -7.61
N PHE A 97 39.66 -32.95 -8.76
CA PHE A 97 40.14 -31.86 -9.62
C PHE A 97 39.01 -30.98 -10.14
N LEU A 98 37.93 -31.57 -10.67
CA LEU A 98 36.75 -30.83 -11.16
C LEU A 98 36.05 -30.01 -10.07
N ASN A 99 36.13 -30.46 -8.80
CA ASN A 99 35.59 -29.72 -7.66
C ASN A 99 36.58 -28.72 -7.05
N SER A 100 37.76 -28.54 -7.65
CA SER A 100 38.72 -27.51 -7.26
C SER A 100 38.34 -26.15 -7.83
N VAL A 101 38.92 -25.08 -7.28
CA VAL A 101 38.72 -23.71 -7.82
C VAL A 101 39.34 -23.49 -9.20
N HIS A 102 40.11 -24.46 -9.70
CA HIS A 102 40.72 -24.44 -11.03
C HIS A 102 40.17 -25.56 -11.93
N GLY A 103 39.10 -26.26 -11.53
CA GLY A 103 38.55 -27.40 -12.26
C GLY A 103 38.12 -27.09 -13.69
N ASP A 104 37.75 -25.83 -13.96
CA ASP A 104 37.31 -25.35 -15.28
C ASP A 104 38.47 -24.93 -16.20
N ASN A 105 39.71 -24.88 -15.71
CA ASN A 105 40.84 -24.30 -16.46
C ASN A 105 41.54 -25.31 -17.40
N GLY A 106 41.18 -26.58 -17.38
CA GLY A 106 41.90 -27.63 -18.12
C GLY A 106 43.28 -27.95 -17.53
N CYS A 107 43.86 -29.11 -17.88
CA CYS A 107 45.16 -29.55 -17.38
C CYS A 107 46.33 -28.74 -17.98
N VAL A 108 46.26 -28.42 -19.27
CA VAL A 108 47.34 -27.75 -20.02
C VAL A 108 47.51 -26.27 -19.66
N SER A 109 46.51 -25.66 -19.04
CA SER A 109 46.58 -24.27 -18.55
C SER A 109 47.57 -24.09 -17.40
N CYS A 110 47.79 -25.15 -16.62
CA CYS A 110 48.79 -25.18 -15.55
C CYS A 110 50.08 -25.89 -15.97
N HIS A 111 49.96 -26.89 -16.85
CA HIS A 111 51.07 -27.60 -17.48
C HIS A 111 51.29 -27.08 -18.89
N ASP A 112 51.77 -25.84 -18.99
CA ASP A 112 51.99 -25.14 -20.27
C ASP A 112 53.13 -25.72 -21.12
N ASP A 113 53.83 -26.71 -20.58
CA ASP A 113 54.95 -27.42 -21.19
C ASP A 113 54.56 -28.76 -21.83
N ILE A 114 53.26 -29.08 -21.89
CA ILE A 114 52.73 -30.28 -22.54
C ILE A 114 52.20 -29.98 -23.95
N ASP A 115 52.56 -30.83 -24.91
CA ASP A 115 51.97 -30.85 -26.25
C ASP A 115 51.00 -32.03 -26.34
N ILE A 116 49.72 -31.76 -26.61
CA ILE A 116 48.67 -32.78 -26.66
C ILE A 116 48.90 -33.74 -27.84
N GLU A 117 49.67 -33.33 -28.86
CA GLU A 117 50.03 -34.18 -30.00
C GLU A 117 51.13 -35.21 -29.67
N ASP A 118 51.81 -35.09 -28.52
CA ASP A 118 52.94 -35.93 -28.09
C ASP A 118 52.61 -36.73 -26.80
N LEU A 119 51.51 -37.48 -26.83
CA LEU A 119 51.05 -38.34 -25.73
C LEU A 119 51.17 -39.84 -26.07
N PRO A 120 51.68 -40.70 -25.15
CA PRO A 120 52.14 -40.38 -23.81
C PRO A 120 53.48 -39.63 -23.80
N HIS A 121 53.59 -38.60 -22.96
CA HIS A 121 54.80 -37.77 -22.86
C HIS A 121 55.98 -38.55 -22.24
N GLU A 122 57.18 -38.41 -22.81
CA GLU A 122 58.40 -39.12 -22.35
C GLU A 122 59.19 -38.34 -21.29
N VAL A 123 59.08 -37.01 -21.26
CA VAL A 123 59.89 -36.13 -20.38
C VAL A 123 59.07 -35.71 -19.16
N PRO A 124 59.62 -35.78 -17.93
CA PRO A 124 58.93 -35.27 -16.75
C PRO A 124 58.61 -33.78 -16.88
N LEU A 125 57.32 -33.44 -16.71
CA LEU A 125 56.84 -32.06 -16.74
C LEU A 125 57.54 -31.18 -15.70
N LYS A 126 57.68 -29.90 -16.04
CA LYS A 126 58.13 -28.83 -15.15
C LYS A 126 57.15 -28.67 -13.99
N LYS A 127 57.65 -28.08 -12.90
CA LYS A 127 56.79 -27.74 -11.76
C LYS A 127 55.90 -26.56 -12.15
N VAL A 128 54.60 -26.68 -11.89
CA VAL A 128 53.62 -25.62 -12.09
C VAL A 128 54.00 -24.37 -11.32
N GLU A 129 54.05 -23.23 -12.01
CA GLU A 129 54.35 -21.92 -11.43
C GLU A 129 53.06 -21.12 -11.20
N CYS A 130 52.45 -21.27 -10.03
CA CYS A 130 51.18 -20.60 -9.68
C CYS A 130 51.23 -19.07 -9.83
N GLN A 131 52.42 -18.47 -9.71
CA GLN A 131 52.67 -17.03 -9.81
C GLN A 131 52.42 -16.44 -11.20
N ASN A 132 52.43 -17.25 -12.26
CA ASN A 132 52.13 -16.81 -13.62
C ASN A 132 50.72 -16.22 -13.71
N CYS A 133 49.77 -16.80 -12.96
CA CYS A 133 48.40 -16.28 -12.84
C CYS A 133 48.19 -15.51 -11.51
N HIS A 134 48.83 -15.91 -10.41
CA HIS A 134 48.69 -15.27 -9.09
C HIS A 134 49.84 -14.30 -8.76
N THR A 135 50.10 -13.35 -9.65
CA THR A 135 51.26 -12.44 -9.59
C THR A 135 51.40 -11.68 -8.27
N LYS A 136 50.29 -11.20 -7.68
CA LYS A 136 50.31 -10.48 -6.39
C LYS A 136 50.73 -11.40 -5.23
N ALA A 137 50.15 -12.60 -5.17
CA ALA A 137 50.48 -13.56 -4.12
C ALA A 137 51.92 -14.09 -4.27
N GLY A 138 52.38 -14.31 -5.51
CA GLY A 138 53.77 -14.66 -5.80
C GLY A 138 54.76 -13.63 -5.27
N ARG A 139 54.56 -12.34 -5.61
CA ARG A 139 55.44 -11.26 -5.14
C ARG A 139 55.47 -11.13 -3.61
N SER A 140 54.32 -11.28 -2.94
CA SER A 140 54.27 -11.28 -1.47
C SER A 140 55.03 -12.48 -0.89
N TYR A 141 54.88 -13.66 -1.49
CA TYR A 141 55.57 -14.86 -1.05
C TYR A 141 57.09 -14.75 -1.22
N ASP A 142 57.58 -14.20 -2.34
CA ASP A 142 59.02 -14.05 -2.62
C ASP A 142 59.78 -13.27 -1.54
N ILE A 143 59.13 -12.26 -0.94
CA ILE A 143 59.72 -11.45 0.13
C ILE A 143 59.49 -12.03 1.53
N SER A 144 58.66 -13.06 1.66
CA SER A 144 58.38 -13.73 2.94
C SER A 144 59.55 -14.62 3.36
N LEU A 145 59.60 -14.99 4.65
CA LEU A 145 60.61 -15.92 5.16
C LEU A 145 60.59 -17.27 4.42
N HIS A 146 59.42 -17.75 4.00
CA HIS A 146 59.29 -18.99 3.24
C HIS A 146 59.81 -18.85 1.80
N GLY A 147 59.53 -17.75 1.12
CA GLY A 147 60.04 -17.48 -0.24
C GLY A 147 61.54 -17.28 -0.27
N VAL A 148 62.09 -16.54 0.70
CA VAL A 148 63.55 -16.37 0.84
C VAL A 148 64.24 -17.71 1.13
N ALA A 149 63.66 -18.55 1.98
CA ALA A 149 64.19 -19.91 2.24
C ALA A 149 64.11 -20.79 0.98
N PHE A 150 63.03 -20.70 0.22
CA PHE A 150 62.86 -21.43 -1.05
C PHE A 150 63.90 -21.02 -2.10
N GLN A 151 64.16 -19.71 -2.24
CA GLN A 151 65.20 -19.19 -3.15
C GLN A 151 66.61 -19.64 -2.75
N ARG A 152 66.85 -19.89 -1.46
CA ARG A 152 68.10 -20.47 -0.94
C ARG A 152 68.19 -21.99 -1.11
N GLN A 153 67.21 -22.60 -1.76
CA GLN A 153 67.11 -24.05 -1.97
C GLN A 153 67.07 -24.85 -0.66
N ASP A 154 66.50 -24.27 0.41
CA ASP A 154 66.28 -24.99 1.66
C ASP A 154 65.27 -26.14 1.45
N PRO A 155 65.64 -27.40 1.76
CA PRO A 155 64.76 -28.55 1.53
C PRO A 155 63.49 -28.54 2.40
N PHE A 156 63.42 -27.70 3.44
CA PHE A 156 62.28 -27.55 4.34
C PHE A 156 61.43 -26.29 4.05
N ALA A 157 61.77 -25.52 3.01
CA ALA A 157 60.99 -24.34 2.64
C ALA A 157 59.57 -24.70 2.18
N ALA A 158 58.56 -24.06 2.77
CA ALA A 158 57.17 -24.23 2.38
C ALA A 158 56.91 -23.58 1.01
N THR A 159 56.31 -24.31 0.07
CA THR A 159 55.90 -23.84 -1.27
C THR A 159 54.40 -23.57 -1.34
N CYS A 160 53.92 -22.96 -2.43
CA CYS A 160 52.48 -22.76 -2.66
C CYS A 160 51.67 -24.06 -2.50
N VAL A 161 52.19 -25.17 -3.06
CA VAL A 161 51.58 -26.50 -3.01
C VAL A 161 51.52 -27.07 -1.59
N SER A 162 52.53 -26.77 -0.76
CA SER A 162 52.56 -27.26 0.63
C SER A 162 51.44 -26.66 1.50
N CYS A 163 50.97 -25.47 1.17
CA CYS A 163 49.89 -24.76 1.86
C CYS A 163 48.53 -24.98 1.19
N HIS A 164 48.42 -24.85 -0.14
CA HIS A 164 47.13 -24.88 -0.86
C HIS A 164 46.75 -26.26 -1.42
N GLY A 165 47.71 -27.18 -1.52
CA GLY A 165 47.54 -28.43 -2.26
C GLY A 165 47.97 -28.31 -3.73
N SER A 166 47.86 -29.41 -4.48
CA SER A 166 48.22 -29.49 -5.90
C SER A 166 46.97 -29.48 -6.79
N HIS A 167 46.43 -30.64 -7.17
CA HIS A 167 45.26 -30.79 -8.04
C HIS A 167 43.92 -30.67 -7.30
N PHE A 168 43.93 -30.51 -5.98
CA PHE A 168 42.73 -30.35 -5.16
C PHE A 168 42.81 -29.09 -4.30
N ILE A 169 42.70 -27.93 -4.96
CA ILE A 169 42.72 -26.62 -4.30
C ILE A 169 41.28 -26.16 -4.10
N LEU A 170 40.87 -26.01 -2.85
CA LEU A 170 39.52 -25.59 -2.47
C LEU A 170 39.50 -24.12 -2.04
N ALA A 171 38.37 -23.46 -2.29
CA ALA A 171 38.15 -22.07 -1.86
C ALA A 171 38.34 -21.91 -0.35
N VAL A 172 38.86 -20.76 0.09
CA VAL A 172 39.15 -20.46 1.51
C VAL A 172 37.91 -20.52 2.41
N SER A 173 36.72 -20.39 1.84
CA SER A 173 35.42 -20.50 2.52
C SER A 173 34.96 -21.96 2.70
N ASN A 174 35.55 -22.92 1.99
CA ASN A 174 35.19 -24.32 2.08
C ASN A 174 35.83 -24.96 3.32
N PRO A 175 35.05 -25.59 4.24
CA PRO A 175 35.58 -26.20 5.46
C PRO A 175 36.64 -27.29 5.26
N GLN A 176 36.73 -27.89 4.07
CA GLN A 176 37.73 -28.90 3.72
C GLN A 176 39.04 -28.29 3.18
N SER A 177 39.06 -26.98 2.88
CA SER A 177 40.27 -26.30 2.40
C SER A 177 41.33 -26.22 3.50
N SER A 178 42.60 -26.46 3.16
CA SER A 178 43.72 -26.27 4.09
C SER A 178 43.85 -24.84 4.60
N SER A 179 43.35 -23.88 3.80
CA SER A 179 43.33 -22.46 4.12
C SER A 179 42.05 -21.99 4.82
N TYR A 180 41.11 -22.91 5.12
CA TYR A 180 39.96 -22.60 5.95
C TYR A 180 40.40 -22.30 7.38
N VAL A 181 39.77 -21.33 8.03
CA VAL A 181 40.19 -20.80 9.35
C VAL A 181 40.43 -21.88 10.41
N MET A 182 39.60 -22.92 10.47
CA MET A 182 39.79 -24.04 11.41
C MET A 182 41.01 -24.93 11.08
N ASN A 183 41.43 -24.96 9.81
CA ASN A 183 42.49 -25.82 9.32
C ASN A 183 43.86 -25.12 9.27
N ILE A 184 43.89 -23.78 9.31
CA ILE A 184 45.12 -22.98 9.22
C ILE A 184 46.17 -23.39 10.28
N PRO A 185 45.84 -23.57 11.57
CA PRO A 185 46.84 -24.00 12.55
C PRO A 185 47.38 -25.41 12.26
N LEU A 186 46.54 -26.31 11.73
CA LEU A 186 46.96 -27.67 11.34
C LEU A 186 47.86 -27.64 10.10
N MET A 187 47.53 -26.78 9.12
CA MET A 187 48.33 -26.56 7.92
C MET A 187 49.72 -26.04 8.28
N CYS A 188 49.81 -24.98 9.09
CA CYS A 188 51.09 -24.45 9.57
C CYS A 188 51.82 -25.48 10.44
N GLY A 189 51.08 -26.23 11.26
CA GLY A 189 51.58 -27.30 12.10
C GLY A 189 52.18 -28.49 11.35
N ARG A 190 51.96 -28.66 10.04
CA ARG A 190 52.67 -29.69 9.27
C ARG A 190 54.18 -29.52 9.35
N CYS A 191 54.65 -28.28 9.38
CA CYS A 191 56.07 -27.94 9.48
C CYS A 191 56.43 -27.34 10.84
N HIS A 192 55.55 -26.58 11.50
CA HIS A 192 55.86 -25.88 12.75
C HIS A 192 55.42 -26.58 14.04
N LYS A 193 54.87 -27.80 13.97
CA LYS A 193 54.55 -28.57 15.19
C LYS A 193 55.79 -29.12 15.87
N GLU A 194 55.59 -29.51 17.12
CA GLU A 194 56.56 -30.15 17.97
C GLU A 194 57.13 -31.42 17.31
N GLY A 195 58.45 -31.47 17.15
CA GLY A 195 59.14 -32.65 16.63
C GLY A 195 59.09 -32.86 15.11
N SER A 196 58.62 -31.89 14.33
CA SER A 196 58.79 -31.89 12.88
C SER A 196 60.28 -31.77 12.48
N ASP A 197 60.63 -32.22 11.28
CA ASP A 197 62.02 -32.16 10.81
C ASP A 197 62.48 -30.70 10.62
N MET A 198 61.58 -29.80 10.21
CA MET A 198 61.86 -28.36 10.11
C MET A 198 62.25 -27.75 11.47
N VAL A 199 61.51 -28.06 12.54
CA VAL A 199 61.78 -27.52 13.90
C VAL A 199 63.01 -28.18 14.55
N LYS A 200 63.37 -29.39 14.14
CA LYS A 200 64.58 -30.09 14.62
C LYS A 200 65.86 -29.59 13.96
N VAL A 201 65.78 -29.25 12.67
CA VAL A 201 66.94 -28.84 11.86
C VAL A 201 67.19 -27.33 11.94
N HIS A 202 66.13 -26.53 12.05
CA HIS A 202 66.22 -25.06 12.06
C HIS A 202 65.93 -24.48 13.44
N ASP A 203 66.74 -23.53 13.88
CA ASP A 203 66.56 -22.83 15.16
C ASP A 203 65.53 -21.71 15.02
N ILE A 204 64.28 -21.98 15.39
CA ILE A 204 63.20 -21.00 15.40
C ILE A 204 63.02 -20.38 16.81
N PRO A 205 62.71 -19.07 16.92
CA PRO A 205 62.65 -18.37 18.21
C PRO A 205 61.64 -18.93 19.23
N GLU A 206 60.52 -19.48 18.74
CA GLU A 206 59.46 -20.04 19.58
C GLU A 206 59.35 -21.55 19.35
N LYS A 207 59.32 -22.31 20.45
CA LYS A 207 59.16 -23.78 20.43
C LYS A 207 57.76 -24.14 20.91
N ASP A 208 57.30 -25.31 20.51
CA ASP A 208 55.98 -25.84 20.86
C ASP A 208 54.79 -24.93 20.47
N ILE A 209 54.86 -24.30 19.29
CA ILE A 209 53.92 -23.27 18.84
C ILE A 209 52.49 -23.82 18.71
N ILE A 210 52.31 -25.02 18.17
CA ILE A 210 50.96 -25.59 17.95
C ILE A 210 50.33 -25.99 19.27
N LYS A 211 51.11 -26.65 20.14
CA LYS A 211 50.67 -26.99 21.49
C LYS A 211 50.32 -25.73 22.27
N ASN A 212 51.19 -24.73 22.28
CA ASN A 212 50.96 -23.48 22.98
C ASN A 212 49.70 -22.78 22.45
N TYR A 213 49.57 -22.61 21.12
CA TYR A 213 48.40 -21.98 20.51
C TYR A 213 47.11 -22.69 20.90
N SER A 214 47.09 -24.03 20.90
CA SER A 214 45.92 -24.84 21.27
C SER A 214 45.45 -24.60 22.72
N MET A 215 46.35 -24.19 23.60
CA MET A 215 46.07 -23.85 25.00
C MET A 215 45.73 -22.37 25.21
N SER A 216 45.92 -21.51 24.21
CA SER A 216 45.57 -20.09 24.29
C SER A 216 44.05 -19.89 24.23
N ILE A 217 43.57 -18.70 24.60
CA ILE A 217 42.13 -18.37 24.47
C ILE A 217 41.67 -18.42 23.00
N HIS A 218 42.57 -18.13 22.06
CA HIS A 218 42.29 -18.23 20.64
C HIS A 218 42.20 -19.69 20.17
N GLY A 219 43.10 -20.56 20.64
CA GLY A 219 43.02 -21.99 20.38
C GLY A 219 41.82 -22.66 21.03
N GLU A 220 41.44 -22.25 22.25
CA GLU A 220 40.21 -22.69 22.92
C GLU A 220 38.97 -22.26 22.13
N GLY A 221 38.91 -20.99 21.73
CA GLY A 221 37.84 -20.45 20.90
C GLY A 221 37.70 -21.21 19.58
N LEU A 222 38.80 -21.47 18.90
CA LEU A 222 38.82 -22.19 17.62
C LEU A 222 38.50 -23.68 17.81
N PHE A 223 39.29 -24.44 18.57
CA PHE A 223 39.19 -25.89 18.62
C PHE A 223 38.13 -26.44 19.58
N GLN A 224 37.90 -25.80 20.73
CA GLN A 224 36.95 -26.32 21.72
C GLN A 224 35.56 -25.73 21.54
N ARG A 225 35.47 -24.47 21.09
CA ARG A 225 34.18 -23.75 20.96
C ARG A 225 33.72 -23.57 19.51
N GLY A 226 34.54 -23.92 18.52
CA GLY A 226 34.18 -23.85 17.09
C GLY A 226 34.00 -22.42 16.55
N LEU A 227 34.59 -21.42 17.20
CA LEU A 227 34.42 -20.01 16.86
C LEU A 227 35.37 -19.61 15.72
N ILE A 228 34.86 -19.58 14.50
CA ILE A 228 35.60 -19.23 13.28
C ILE A 228 36.02 -17.75 13.17
N GLY A 229 35.46 -16.87 14.02
CA GLY A 229 35.89 -15.46 14.14
C GLY A 229 37.09 -15.26 15.07
N THR A 230 37.65 -16.35 15.60
CA THR A 230 38.80 -16.29 16.51
C THR A 230 40.11 -16.10 15.73
N ALA A 231 41.07 -15.39 16.30
CA ALA A 231 42.37 -15.17 15.68
C ALA A 231 43.12 -16.50 15.45
N VAL A 232 43.69 -16.66 14.26
CA VAL A 232 44.53 -17.78 13.84
C VAL A 232 45.90 -17.28 13.40
N CYS A 233 46.81 -18.18 13.03
CA CYS A 233 48.19 -17.82 12.67
C CYS A 233 48.26 -16.69 11.61
N THR A 234 47.41 -16.74 10.59
CA THR A 234 47.36 -15.74 9.51
C THR A 234 46.71 -14.42 9.91
N SER A 235 45.93 -14.37 10.99
CA SER A 235 45.39 -13.14 11.57
C SER A 235 46.51 -12.26 12.13
N CYS A 236 47.59 -12.86 12.60
CA CYS A 236 48.74 -12.15 13.16
C CYS A 236 49.93 -12.10 12.18
N HIS A 237 50.25 -13.18 11.46
CA HIS A 237 51.48 -13.28 10.64
C HIS A 237 51.29 -12.98 9.15
N THR A 238 50.06 -12.71 8.68
CA THR A 238 49.71 -12.55 7.25
C THR A 238 49.94 -13.83 6.42
N ALA A 239 49.10 -14.15 5.43
CA ALA A 239 49.11 -15.47 4.78
C ALA A 239 50.21 -15.67 3.72
N HIS A 240 50.55 -14.62 2.96
CA HIS A 240 51.55 -14.68 1.88
C HIS A 240 52.76 -13.78 2.12
N GLU A 241 52.75 -12.95 3.16
CA GLU A 241 53.81 -11.98 3.47
C GLU A 241 54.28 -12.17 4.92
N ILE A 242 54.71 -13.39 5.25
CA ILE A 242 55.19 -13.73 6.60
C ILE A 242 56.60 -13.16 6.78
N LEU A 243 56.69 -12.02 7.46
CA LEU A 243 57.93 -11.30 7.72
C LEU A 243 58.38 -11.46 9.19
N PRO A 244 59.69 -11.40 9.49
CA PRO A 244 60.16 -11.47 10.87
C PRO A 244 59.67 -10.25 11.68
N HIS A 245 59.51 -10.42 12.99
CA HIS A 245 59.04 -9.36 13.90
C HIS A 245 59.94 -8.11 13.91
N THR A 246 61.20 -8.24 13.50
CA THR A 246 62.15 -7.14 13.36
C THR A 246 61.94 -6.30 12.11
N ASP A 247 61.19 -6.79 11.11
CA ASP A 247 60.90 -6.03 9.89
C ASP A 247 59.78 -5.00 10.18
N PRO A 248 59.98 -3.70 9.94
CA PRO A 248 58.95 -2.67 10.15
C PRO A 248 57.66 -2.89 9.35
N ARG A 249 57.70 -3.69 8.27
CA ARG A 249 56.51 -4.04 7.47
C ARG A 249 55.67 -5.13 8.12
N SER A 250 56.25 -5.95 9.01
CA SER A 250 55.58 -7.06 9.67
C SER A 250 54.41 -6.58 10.54
N SER A 251 53.28 -7.27 10.46
CA SER A 251 52.12 -7.06 11.33
C SER A 251 52.42 -7.34 12.80
N ILE A 252 53.39 -8.20 13.08
CA ILE A 252 53.84 -8.50 14.45
C ILE A 252 55.04 -7.66 14.91
N ASN A 253 55.39 -6.61 14.15
CA ASN A 253 56.42 -5.67 14.59
C ASN A 253 55.97 -4.92 15.85
N ARG A 254 56.90 -4.59 16.74
CA ARG A 254 56.62 -3.92 18.02
C ARG A 254 55.75 -2.66 17.86
N ASP A 255 55.96 -1.89 16.79
CA ASP A 255 55.24 -0.63 16.57
C ASP A 255 53.87 -0.84 15.90
N LYS A 256 53.60 -2.05 15.38
CA LYS A 256 52.34 -2.41 14.69
C LYS A 256 51.46 -3.39 15.45
N ILE A 257 52.02 -4.06 16.47
CA ILE A 257 51.34 -5.15 17.18
C ILE A 257 50.02 -4.70 17.81
N ALA A 258 49.95 -3.47 18.32
CA ALA A 258 48.70 -2.90 18.86
C ALA A 258 47.62 -2.80 17.78
N ALA A 259 47.97 -2.27 16.60
CA ALA A 259 47.05 -2.18 15.46
C ALA A 259 46.58 -3.57 14.99
N THR A 260 47.46 -4.56 15.01
CA THR A 260 47.11 -5.95 14.70
C THR A 260 46.13 -6.55 15.70
N CYS A 261 46.33 -6.34 17.01
CA CYS A 261 45.37 -6.79 18.02
C CYS A 261 44.03 -6.05 17.92
N MET A 262 44.03 -4.77 17.57
CA MET A 262 42.83 -3.94 17.43
C MET A 262 41.93 -4.33 16.25
N GLN A 263 42.42 -5.14 15.31
CA GLN A 263 41.56 -5.72 14.26
C GLN A 263 40.41 -6.54 14.84
N CYS A 264 40.58 -7.08 16.06
CA CYS A 264 39.53 -7.79 16.79
C CYS A 264 39.22 -7.16 18.16
N HIS A 265 40.21 -6.52 18.82
CA HIS A 265 40.05 -5.88 20.13
C HIS A 265 39.94 -4.35 20.03
N ALA A 266 38.84 -3.87 19.45
CA ALA A 266 38.65 -2.48 19.02
C ALA A 266 38.88 -1.39 20.09
N LEU A 267 38.76 -1.71 21.39
CA LEU A 267 38.91 -0.75 22.48
C LEU A 267 40.07 -1.06 23.42
N ILE A 268 40.97 -1.99 23.04
CA ILE A 268 42.02 -2.45 23.96
C ILE A 268 42.95 -1.30 24.39
N GLU A 269 43.29 -0.37 23.50
CA GLU A 269 44.06 0.83 23.87
C GLU A 269 43.32 1.71 24.87
N GLN A 270 42.02 1.96 24.67
CA GLN A 270 41.23 2.77 25.60
C GLN A 270 41.15 2.12 26.98
N VAL A 271 41.00 0.79 27.04
CA VAL A 271 41.07 0.05 28.30
C VAL A 271 42.46 0.17 28.93
N HIS A 272 43.54 0.08 28.15
CA HIS A 272 44.90 0.19 28.69
C HIS A 272 45.26 1.61 29.16
N THR A 273 44.74 2.67 28.55
CA THR A 273 44.90 4.04 29.07
C THR A 273 44.23 4.26 30.43
N LYS A 274 43.22 3.43 30.77
CA LYS A 274 42.58 3.42 32.09
C LYS A 274 43.37 2.62 33.14
N VAL A 275 44.31 1.76 32.72
CA VAL A 275 45.10 0.87 33.60
C VAL A 275 46.58 1.28 33.72
N ILE A 276 47.17 1.79 32.63
CA ILE A 276 48.54 2.32 32.56
C ILE A 276 48.47 3.84 32.72
N ARG A 277 49.27 4.40 33.64
CA ARG A 277 49.26 5.85 33.96
C ARG A 277 49.41 6.70 32.70
N GLY A 278 48.46 7.62 32.47
CA GLY A 278 48.44 8.52 31.31
C GLY A 278 49.74 9.28 31.07
N GLU A 279 50.45 9.72 32.13
CA GLU A 279 51.71 10.46 32.01
C GLU A 279 52.85 9.69 31.31
N LEU A 280 52.84 8.35 31.38
CA LEU A 280 53.85 7.51 30.72
C LEU A 280 53.70 7.54 29.19
N TRP A 281 52.47 7.70 28.68
CA TRP A 281 52.17 7.79 27.26
C TRP A 281 52.73 9.06 26.61
N GLU A 282 52.84 10.15 27.38
CA GLU A 282 53.35 11.44 26.88
C GLU A 282 54.85 11.62 27.12
N LYS A 283 55.37 11.19 28.28
CA LYS A 283 56.74 11.50 28.71
C LYS A 283 57.76 10.41 28.39
N GLN A 284 57.36 9.13 28.35
CA GLN A 284 58.26 7.98 28.18
C GLN A 284 57.57 6.83 27.40
N PRO A 285 57.15 7.05 26.14
CA PRO A 285 56.43 6.03 25.36
C PRO A 285 57.22 4.74 25.17
N ASP A 286 58.55 4.81 25.10
CA ASP A 286 59.42 3.63 24.96
C ASP A 286 59.44 2.73 26.21
N ALA A 287 59.07 3.28 27.38
CA ALA A 287 58.98 2.54 28.64
C ALA A 287 57.68 1.73 28.77
N ILE A 288 56.73 1.91 27.84
CA ILE A 288 55.47 1.15 27.81
C ILE A 288 55.75 -0.24 27.19
N PRO A 289 55.45 -1.33 27.90
CA PRO A 289 55.56 -2.67 27.34
C PRO A 289 54.60 -2.81 26.15
N ALA A 290 55.08 -3.38 25.04
CA ALA A 290 54.20 -3.79 23.96
C ALA A 290 53.22 -4.86 24.47
N CYS A 291 52.08 -5.03 23.81
CA CYS A 291 51.04 -5.98 24.25
C CYS A 291 51.61 -7.38 24.51
N VAL A 292 52.54 -7.82 23.65
CA VAL A 292 53.17 -9.14 23.71
C VAL A 292 54.19 -9.31 24.84
N ASP A 293 54.71 -8.22 25.41
CA ASP A 293 55.68 -8.24 26.51
C ASP A 293 55.00 -8.71 27.83
N CYS A 294 53.69 -8.46 27.93
CA CYS A 294 52.87 -8.87 29.08
C CYS A 294 51.95 -10.06 28.74
N HIS A 295 51.41 -10.11 27.52
CA HIS A 295 50.53 -11.18 27.02
C HIS A 295 51.24 -12.05 26.00
N SER A 296 51.55 -13.30 26.34
CA SER A 296 52.06 -14.24 25.33
C SER A 296 50.97 -14.55 24.29
N PRO A 297 51.17 -14.26 22.99
CA PRO A 297 50.14 -14.47 21.96
C PRO A 297 49.97 -15.95 21.61
N HIS A 298 51.00 -16.76 21.88
CA HIS A 298 50.98 -18.19 21.63
C HIS A 298 50.74 -19.01 22.89
N LYS A 299 50.91 -18.51 24.12
CA LYS A 299 50.76 -19.29 25.37
C LYS A 299 49.74 -18.65 26.32
N ILE A 300 49.02 -19.48 27.09
CA ILE A 300 48.10 -18.97 28.11
C ILE A 300 48.85 -18.22 29.22
N ARG A 301 48.47 -16.95 29.44
CA ARG A 301 48.69 -16.24 30.70
C ARG A 301 47.36 -15.67 31.14
N ARG A 302 46.65 -16.38 32.03
CA ARG A 302 45.58 -15.76 32.80
C ARG A 302 46.25 -14.85 33.83
N VAL A 303 46.54 -13.61 33.45
CA VAL A 303 46.95 -12.58 34.41
C VAL A 303 45.68 -12.22 35.18
N PHE A 304 45.38 -12.99 36.22
CA PHE A 304 44.45 -12.52 37.25
C PHE A 304 45.23 -11.49 38.07
N TYR A 305 44.90 -10.21 37.89
CA TYR A 305 45.08 -9.28 39.00
C TYR A 305 44.24 -9.86 40.14
N ILE A 306 44.89 -10.24 41.23
CA ILE A 306 44.19 -10.58 42.46
C ILE A 306 43.62 -9.25 42.97
N ASP A 307 42.44 -8.87 42.47
CA ASP A 307 41.69 -7.72 42.94
C ASP A 307 41.29 -8.00 44.39
N THR A 308 41.95 -7.34 45.34
CA THR A 308 41.72 -7.51 46.79
C THR A 308 40.38 -6.94 47.31
N MET A 309 39.48 -6.52 46.42
CA MET A 309 38.22 -5.83 46.76
C MET A 309 37.00 -6.64 46.35
N THR A 310 36.57 -7.55 47.23
CA THR A 310 35.35 -8.32 47.05
C THR A 310 34.10 -7.46 47.31
N ASP A 311 32.93 -7.90 46.84
CA ASP A 311 31.65 -7.24 47.12
C ASP A 311 31.41 -7.03 48.62
N ASP A 312 31.81 -7.99 49.45
CA ASP A 312 31.71 -7.93 50.91
C ASP A 312 32.44 -6.70 51.49
N TYR A 313 33.54 -6.27 50.87
CA TYR A 313 34.25 -5.07 51.28
C TYR A 313 33.37 -3.82 51.13
N CYS A 314 32.69 -3.70 49.99
CA CYS A 314 31.79 -2.58 49.69
C CYS A 314 30.53 -2.62 50.58
N MET A 315 29.97 -3.81 50.78
CA MET A 315 28.72 -4.00 51.52
C MET A 315 28.83 -3.69 53.02
N ARG A 316 30.03 -3.63 53.60
CA ARG A 316 30.23 -3.18 55.00
C ARG A 316 29.67 -1.79 55.27
N CYS A 317 29.75 -0.89 54.28
CA CYS A 317 29.17 0.44 54.35
C CYS A 317 27.80 0.47 53.66
N HIS A 318 27.70 -0.05 52.44
CA HIS A 318 26.52 0.10 51.59
C HIS A 318 25.29 -0.74 52.04
N SER A 319 25.44 -1.67 52.99
CA SER A 319 24.29 -2.34 53.63
C SER A 319 23.54 -1.47 54.67
N GLN A 320 24.09 -0.30 55.03
CA GLN A 320 23.51 0.57 56.04
C GLN A 320 22.43 1.48 55.43
N LYS A 321 21.19 1.38 55.92
CA LYS A 321 20.03 2.12 55.39
C LYS A 321 20.11 3.64 55.56
N ASN A 322 20.92 4.10 56.51
CA ASN A 322 21.13 5.52 56.84
C ASN A 322 22.38 6.10 56.19
N LEU A 323 23.11 5.33 55.36
CA LEU A 323 24.27 5.85 54.66
C LEU A 323 23.82 6.81 53.55
N VAL A 324 24.28 8.05 53.62
CA VAL A 324 23.93 9.09 52.66
C VAL A 324 25.15 9.87 52.18
N ARG A 325 25.10 10.34 50.93
CA ARG A 325 26.04 11.30 50.34
C ARG A 325 25.38 12.67 50.29
N LYS A 326 26.10 13.71 50.71
CA LYS A 326 25.70 15.10 50.44
C LYS A 326 26.32 15.55 49.12
N ASN A 327 25.48 16.02 48.21
CA ASN A 327 25.92 16.57 46.93
C ASN A 327 26.28 18.05 47.05
N VAL A 328 26.88 18.59 46.00
CA VAL A 328 27.36 19.98 45.93
C VAL A 328 26.20 20.99 46.02
N ASP A 329 24.99 20.57 45.65
CA ASP A 329 23.74 21.34 45.72
C ASP A 329 22.97 21.18 47.06
N ASN A 330 23.59 20.59 48.09
CA ASN A 330 22.99 20.21 49.38
C ASN A 330 21.87 19.15 49.31
N SER A 331 21.65 18.50 48.16
CA SER A 331 20.79 17.31 48.10
C SER A 331 21.46 16.12 48.82
N VAL A 332 20.63 15.22 49.34
CA VAL A 332 21.08 14.06 50.13
C VAL A 332 20.66 12.78 49.41
N ASP A 333 21.63 12.06 48.88
CA ASP A 333 21.41 10.79 48.19
C ASP A 333 21.65 9.61 49.12
N SER A 334 20.75 8.62 49.10
CA SER A 334 20.98 7.35 49.79
C SER A 334 22.04 6.53 49.06
N LEU A 335 23.02 6.03 49.81
CA LEU A 335 24.03 5.09 49.33
C LEU A 335 23.69 3.64 49.70
N TYR A 336 22.50 3.38 50.24
CA TYR A 336 22.09 2.02 50.58
C TYR A 336 21.93 1.14 49.32
N VAL A 337 22.50 -0.06 49.38
CA VAL A 337 22.41 -1.07 48.33
C VAL A 337 21.76 -2.33 48.90
N ASN A 338 20.70 -2.82 48.24
CA ASN A 338 20.13 -4.13 48.54
C ASN A 338 20.87 -5.20 47.73
N LEU A 339 21.64 -6.05 48.40
CA LEU A 339 22.42 -7.10 47.75
C LEU A 339 21.55 -8.14 47.04
N GLU A 340 20.32 -8.38 47.52
CA GLU A 340 19.37 -9.29 46.86
C GLU A 340 18.94 -8.75 45.50
N HIS A 341 18.78 -7.43 45.37
CA HIS A 341 18.48 -6.81 44.08
C HIS A 341 19.63 -6.97 43.07
N VAL A 342 20.88 -6.79 43.52
CA VAL A 342 22.07 -6.98 42.68
C VAL A 342 22.17 -8.43 42.20
N ARG A 343 21.98 -9.40 43.12
CA ARG A 343 22.04 -10.83 42.81
C ARG A 343 20.95 -11.28 41.84
N ASN A 344 19.75 -10.69 41.93
CA ASN A 344 18.62 -10.99 41.05
C ASN A 344 18.61 -10.16 39.76
N SER A 345 19.59 -9.28 39.56
CA SER A 345 19.75 -8.55 38.30
C SER A 345 20.25 -9.46 37.16
N ALA A 346 20.17 -8.96 35.94
CA ALA A 346 20.75 -9.58 34.76
C ALA A 346 22.27 -9.80 34.88
N HIS A 347 22.95 -9.00 35.71
CA HIS A 347 24.40 -9.02 35.94
C HIS A 347 24.83 -9.94 37.09
N GLY A 348 23.98 -10.14 38.10
CA GLY A 348 24.00 -11.22 39.11
C GLY A 348 25.36 -11.71 39.65
N LEU A 349 25.43 -12.98 40.07
CA LEU A 349 26.60 -13.65 40.69
C LEU A 349 27.88 -13.67 39.83
N ASN A 350 27.86 -13.13 38.62
CA ASN A 350 28.95 -13.22 37.66
C ASN A 350 29.76 -11.92 37.52
N ILE A 351 29.31 -10.81 38.15
CA ILE A 351 29.96 -9.51 38.04
C ILE A 351 30.09 -8.89 39.44
N GLU A 352 31.33 -8.69 39.89
CA GLU A 352 31.65 -7.98 41.12
C GLU A 352 31.40 -6.46 40.98
N CYS A 353 31.10 -5.79 42.09
CA CYS A 353 30.76 -4.37 42.16
C CYS A 353 31.82 -3.47 41.49
N ILE A 354 33.10 -3.78 41.66
CA ILE A 354 34.21 -3.02 41.06
C ILE A 354 34.27 -3.09 39.54
N LYS A 355 33.63 -4.09 38.91
CA LYS A 355 33.57 -4.20 37.45
C LYS A 355 32.59 -3.20 36.84
N CYS A 356 31.60 -2.74 37.61
CA CYS A 356 30.70 -1.65 37.24
C CYS A 356 31.20 -0.30 37.78
N HIS A 357 31.78 -0.29 38.98
CA HIS A 357 32.33 0.89 39.66
C HIS A 357 33.84 1.03 39.46
N VAL A 358 34.26 1.26 38.23
CA VAL A 358 35.68 1.18 37.84
C VAL A 358 36.60 2.29 38.36
N ASN A 359 36.01 3.32 38.96
CA ASN A 359 36.76 4.41 39.59
C ASN A 359 36.95 4.20 41.11
N VAL A 360 36.59 3.02 41.62
CA VAL A 360 36.78 2.65 43.03
C VAL A 360 38.15 1.99 43.20
N SER A 361 38.90 2.42 44.22
CA SER A 361 40.25 1.93 44.50
C SER A 361 40.52 1.84 46.00
N ASN A 362 41.16 0.75 46.43
CA ASN A 362 41.61 0.55 47.81
C ASN A 362 42.76 1.50 48.22
N MET A 363 43.32 2.27 47.28
CA MET A 363 44.35 3.27 47.56
C MET A 363 43.75 4.63 47.99
N ASN A 364 42.43 4.80 47.85
CA ASN A 364 41.72 6.01 48.24
C ASN A 364 41.17 5.90 49.67
N ASP A 365 41.16 7.02 50.39
CA ASP A 365 40.48 7.14 51.69
C ASP A 365 39.49 8.33 51.69
N PRO A 366 38.18 8.07 51.81
CA PRO A 366 37.55 6.74 51.79
C PRO A 366 37.70 6.08 50.41
N VAL A 367 37.59 4.75 50.35
CA VAL A 367 37.74 3.94 49.13
C VAL A 367 36.84 4.39 47.97
N CYS A 368 35.69 4.99 48.30
CA CYS A 368 34.73 5.53 47.35
C CYS A 368 34.92 7.02 47.01
N LYS A 369 36.02 7.65 47.42
CA LYS A 369 36.29 9.10 47.24
C LYS A 369 36.14 9.55 45.79
N ASP A 370 36.66 8.75 44.86
CA ASP A 370 36.59 9.01 43.42
C ASP A 370 35.48 8.17 42.73
N SER A 371 34.57 7.59 43.52
CA SER A 371 33.47 6.79 42.99
C SER A 371 32.51 7.67 42.20
N GLY A 372 32.56 7.49 40.88
CA GLY A 372 31.67 8.12 39.91
C GLY A 372 30.49 7.22 39.52
N PRO A 373 29.67 7.66 38.55
CA PRO A 373 28.65 6.81 37.94
C PRO A 373 29.29 5.55 37.32
N VAL A 374 28.49 4.49 37.22
CA VAL A 374 28.94 3.22 36.62
C VAL A 374 29.27 3.40 35.14
N ASP A 375 30.34 2.74 34.67
CA ASP A 375 30.75 2.77 33.26
C ASP A 375 30.32 1.47 32.56
N CYS A 376 29.12 1.50 31.96
CA CYS A 376 28.60 0.36 31.22
C CYS A 376 29.41 0.04 29.95
N SER A 377 30.25 0.95 29.45
CA SER A 377 30.96 0.78 28.16
C SER A 377 32.00 -0.33 28.20
N ILE A 378 32.43 -0.72 29.41
CA ILE A 378 33.43 -1.77 29.62
C ILE A 378 32.94 -3.13 29.09
N CYS A 379 31.64 -3.39 29.24
CA CYS A 379 31.01 -4.61 28.75
C CYS A 379 30.04 -4.35 27.58
N HIS A 380 29.46 -3.14 27.51
CA HIS A 380 28.44 -2.76 26.53
C HIS A 380 28.90 -1.61 25.62
N ALA A 381 30.16 -1.64 25.20
CA ALA A 381 30.79 -0.62 24.37
C ALA A 381 29.92 -0.12 23.21
N GLN A 382 29.43 -1.04 22.36
CA GLN A 382 28.63 -0.67 21.19
C GLN A 382 27.30 -0.01 21.59
N ILE A 383 26.62 -0.54 22.61
CA ILE A 383 25.34 0.00 23.08
C ILE A 383 25.52 1.40 23.67
N VAL A 384 26.61 1.63 24.40
CA VAL A 384 26.94 2.97 24.92
C VAL A 384 27.26 3.91 23.77
N LEU A 385 27.98 3.46 22.74
CA LEU A 385 28.25 4.26 21.55
C LEU A 385 26.96 4.65 20.81
N ASP A 386 26.05 3.70 20.63
CA ASP A 386 24.75 3.91 20.00
C ASP A 386 23.92 4.93 20.79
N TYR A 387 23.87 4.80 22.12
CA TYR A 387 23.20 5.76 23.00
C TYR A 387 23.82 7.15 22.89
N GLN A 388 25.15 7.27 22.93
CA GLN A 388 25.84 8.56 22.79
C GLN A 388 25.57 9.23 21.43
N MET A 389 25.36 8.44 20.38
CA MET A 389 24.96 8.94 19.06
C MET A 389 23.47 9.27 18.95
N SER A 390 22.61 8.73 19.81
CA SER A 390 21.18 9.01 19.81
C SER A 390 20.85 10.44 20.25
N MET A 391 19.63 10.89 19.98
CA MET A 391 19.14 12.19 20.44
C MET A 391 19.17 12.29 21.98
N HIS A 392 18.80 11.21 22.70
CA HIS A 392 18.86 11.20 24.17
C HIS A 392 20.29 11.38 24.69
N GLY A 393 21.27 10.65 24.13
CA GLY A 393 22.66 10.76 24.56
C GLY A 393 23.32 12.09 24.15
N GLN A 394 22.95 12.66 23.00
CA GLN A 394 23.40 13.99 22.59
C GLN A 394 22.87 15.08 23.53
N LEU A 395 21.57 15.03 23.87
CA LEU A 395 20.95 15.96 24.81
C LEU A 395 21.55 15.83 26.22
N PHE A 396 21.76 14.59 26.69
CA PHE A 396 22.43 14.33 27.96
C PHE A 396 23.85 14.91 27.99
N LYS A 397 24.63 14.69 26.93
CA LYS A 397 25.99 15.27 26.79
C LYS A 397 25.98 16.80 26.76
N SER A 398 24.91 17.41 26.24
CA SER A 398 24.74 18.87 26.25
C SER A 398 24.32 19.46 27.60
N GLY A 399 24.03 18.61 28.60
CA GLY A 399 23.62 19.03 29.94
C GLY A 399 22.12 19.30 30.08
N ASP A 400 21.28 18.78 29.18
CA ASP A 400 19.82 18.89 29.32
C ASP A 400 19.34 18.01 30.49
N ALA A 401 18.74 18.65 31.49
CA ALA A 401 18.24 17.99 32.69
C ALA A 401 17.09 17.00 32.45
N HIS A 402 16.44 17.05 31.28
CA HIS A 402 15.34 16.16 30.91
C HIS A 402 15.77 14.99 30.03
N ALA A 403 17.05 14.90 29.67
CA ALA A 403 17.57 13.81 28.86
C ALA A 403 17.76 12.54 29.73
N PRO A 404 17.17 11.39 29.37
CA PRO A 404 17.29 10.17 30.17
C PRO A 404 18.67 9.52 29.99
N GLU A 405 19.29 9.05 31.07
CA GLU A 405 20.47 8.17 31.03
C GLU A 405 20.06 6.70 30.99
N CYS A 406 21.06 5.81 30.94
CA CYS A 406 20.84 4.37 30.93
C CYS A 406 19.97 3.89 32.11
N ARG A 407 20.15 4.49 33.29
CA ARG A 407 19.54 4.05 34.55
C ARG A 407 18.08 4.47 34.70
N GLU A 408 17.64 5.53 34.01
CA GLU A 408 16.24 5.96 33.95
C GLU A 408 15.41 4.97 33.12
N CYS A 409 16.05 4.29 32.16
CA CYS A 409 15.42 3.25 31.35
C CYS A 409 15.56 1.83 31.93
N HIS A 410 16.74 1.48 32.46
CA HIS A 410 17.07 0.11 32.90
C HIS A 410 16.98 -0.10 34.42
N GLY A 411 16.94 0.98 35.20
CA GLY A 411 17.12 0.93 36.66
C GLY A 411 18.60 0.98 37.06
N THR A 412 18.87 0.86 38.36
CA THR A 412 20.22 0.94 38.93
C THR A 412 20.80 -0.44 39.24
N HIS A 413 20.58 -0.97 40.44
CA HIS A 413 21.12 -2.26 40.88
C HIS A 413 20.22 -3.47 40.53
N LEU A 414 18.94 -3.24 40.20
CA LEU A 414 17.99 -4.26 39.77
C LEU A 414 17.71 -4.15 38.26
N VAL A 415 18.76 -4.23 37.44
CA VAL A 415 18.60 -4.24 35.97
C VAL A 415 18.11 -5.62 35.55
N LEU A 416 16.89 -5.72 35.03
CA LEU A 416 16.27 -6.99 34.66
C LEU A 416 16.44 -7.29 33.16
N ARG A 417 16.39 -8.58 32.79
CA ARG A 417 16.48 -8.99 31.38
C ARG A 417 15.23 -8.56 30.61
N LYS A 418 15.38 -8.24 29.32
CA LYS A 418 14.25 -7.79 28.47
C LYS A 418 13.11 -8.80 28.29
N ASN A 419 13.33 -10.06 28.64
CA ASN A 419 12.33 -11.12 28.57
C ASN A 419 11.62 -11.37 29.92
N ASP A 420 12.04 -10.70 30.98
CA ASP A 420 11.36 -10.71 32.27
C ASP A 420 10.14 -9.78 32.21
N ALA A 421 8.94 -10.29 32.52
CA ALA A 421 7.69 -9.52 32.44
C ALA A 421 7.63 -8.32 33.40
N THR A 422 8.48 -8.30 34.43
CA THR A 422 8.61 -7.20 35.39
C THR A 422 9.65 -6.16 34.98
N SER A 423 10.46 -6.44 33.94
CA SER A 423 11.46 -5.50 33.43
C SER A 423 10.80 -4.28 32.79
N PRO A 424 11.31 -3.06 33.03
CA PRO A 424 10.86 -1.85 32.32
C PRO A 424 11.00 -1.95 30.80
N THR A 425 11.97 -2.76 30.32
CA THR A 425 12.26 -2.95 28.89
C THR A 425 11.57 -4.18 28.28
N PHE A 426 10.71 -4.85 29.03
CA PHE A 426 9.83 -5.87 28.48
C PHE A 426 8.83 -5.25 27.50
N ALA A 427 8.57 -5.90 26.37
CA ALA A 427 7.79 -5.33 25.26
C ALA A 427 6.48 -4.64 25.70
N ARG A 428 5.70 -5.28 26.57
CA ARG A 428 4.44 -4.72 27.11
C ARG A 428 4.65 -3.44 27.95
N ASN A 429 5.79 -3.32 28.61
CA ASN A 429 6.08 -2.24 29.55
C ASN A 429 6.76 -1.03 28.87
N ILE A 430 7.30 -1.21 27.65
CA ILE A 430 7.98 -0.15 26.88
C ILE A 430 7.11 1.10 26.66
N PRO A 431 5.82 1.01 26.24
CA PRO A 431 4.99 2.21 26.08
C PRO A 431 4.85 3.01 27.39
N GLN A 432 4.75 2.32 28.53
CA GLN A 432 4.71 2.98 29.83
C GLN A 432 6.07 3.59 30.22
N LEU A 433 7.18 2.91 29.89
CA LEU A 433 8.53 3.41 30.12
C LEU A 433 8.77 4.72 29.36
N CYS A 434 8.52 4.72 28.05
CA CYS A 434 8.66 5.92 27.21
C CYS A 434 7.67 7.02 27.63
N GLY A 435 6.46 6.63 28.04
CA GLY A 435 5.43 7.54 28.53
C GLY A 435 5.71 8.19 29.89
N LYS A 436 6.82 7.88 30.58
CA LYS A 436 7.25 8.68 31.74
C LYS A 436 7.69 10.09 31.34
N CYS A 437 8.09 10.27 30.09
CA CYS A 437 8.57 11.55 29.56
C CYS A 437 7.75 12.00 28.33
N HIS A 438 7.35 11.07 27.45
CA HIS A 438 6.68 11.41 26.19
C HIS A 438 5.14 11.46 26.27
N ARG A 439 4.56 11.27 27.45
CA ARG A 439 3.11 11.35 27.65
C ARG A 439 2.63 12.80 27.66
N ALA A 440 1.40 13.05 27.20
CA ALA A 440 0.79 14.37 27.31
C ALA A 440 0.77 14.87 28.77
N GLY A 441 1.27 16.09 28.98
CA GLY A 441 1.35 16.72 30.32
C GLY A 441 2.69 16.59 31.03
N GLU A 442 3.62 15.78 30.52
CA GLU A 442 5.00 15.71 31.02
C GLU A 442 5.88 16.80 30.38
N ASP A 443 6.90 17.28 31.11
CA ASP A 443 7.72 18.46 30.74
C ASP A 443 8.33 18.35 29.33
N THR A 444 8.75 17.16 28.92
CA THR A 444 9.31 16.87 27.58
C THR A 444 8.28 16.80 26.45
N ALA A 445 7.00 16.63 26.75
CA ALA A 445 5.91 16.61 25.76
C ALA A 445 5.37 18.01 25.41
N VAL A 446 5.75 19.04 26.17
CA VAL A 446 5.28 20.43 25.99
C VAL A 446 5.99 21.15 24.81
N TRP A 447 7.14 20.61 24.34
CA TRP A 447 8.03 21.29 23.39
C TRP A 447 7.77 20.99 21.89
N LYS A 448 6.80 20.15 21.55
CA LYS A 448 6.39 19.90 20.15
C LYS A 448 4.88 19.95 20.01
N GLU A 449 4.39 20.67 19.00
CA GLU A 449 3.01 20.56 18.52
C GLU A 449 2.71 19.09 18.22
N GLY A 450 1.99 18.40 19.12
CA GLY A 450 1.73 16.96 19.02
C GLY A 450 1.72 16.17 20.34
N GLY A 451 1.45 16.81 21.48
CA GLY A 451 1.23 16.09 22.74
C GLY A 451 0.18 14.98 22.58
N GLY A 452 0.43 13.79 23.13
CA GLY A 452 -0.49 12.66 23.07
C GLY A 452 -0.01 11.43 22.29
N THR A 453 1.25 11.38 21.82
CA THR A 453 1.74 10.26 20.99
C THR A 453 1.60 8.89 21.66
N VAL A 454 1.79 8.83 22.99
CA VAL A 454 1.62 7.59 23.76
C VAL A 454 0.15 7.18 23.78
N GLU A 455 -0.76 8.12 24.04
CA GLU A 455 -2.21 7.90 24.00
C GLU A 455 -2.66 7.42 22.63
N HIS A 456 -2.22 8.10 21.58
CA HIS A 456 -2.46 7.72 20.18
C HIS A 456 -2.01 6.28 19.93
N TYR A 457 -0.75 5.94 20.27
CA TYR A 457 -0.25 4.58 20.13
C TYR A 457 -1.10 3.56 20.89
N THR A 458 -1.51 3.85 22.14
CA THR A 458 -2.36 2.92 22.91
C THR A 458 -3.72 2.66 22.25
N MET A 459 -4.24 3.64 21.51
CA MET A 459 -5.49 3.52 20.77
C MET A 459 -5.33 2.86 19.39
N SER A 460 -4.09 2.78 18.89
CA SER A 460 -3.76 2.12 17.62
C SER A 460 -3.94 0.60 17.69
N ILE A 461 -3.99 -0.07 16.54
CA ILE A 461 -4.09 -1.53 16.50
C ILE A 461 -2.85 -2.22 17.09
N HIS A 462 -1.66 -1.62 17.00
CA HIS A 462 -0.45 -2.13 17.65
C HIS A 462 -0.57 -2.03 19.17
N GLY A 463 -1.03 -0.88 19.68
CA GLY A 463 -1.26 -0.67 21.11
C GLY A 463 -2.33 -1.60 21.68
N LYS A 464 -3.49 -1.70 21.02
CA LYS A 464 -4.57 -2.63 21.41
C LYS A 464 -4.14 -4.10 21.31
N GLY A 465 -3.39 -4.44 20.26
CA GLY A 465 -2.80 -5.78 20.11
C GLY A 465 -1.89 -6.14 21.28
N LEU A 466 -1.02 -5.21 21.69
CA LEU A 466 -0.09 -5.39 22.79
C LEU A 466 -0.76 -5.40 24.17
N LEU A 467 -1.59 -4.38 24.46
CA LEU A 467 -2.12 -4.09 25.79
C LEU A 467 -3.43 -4.83 26.08
N ASP A 468 -4.36 -4.84 25.12
CA ASP A 468 -5.69 -5.45 25.33
C ASP A 468 -5.68 -6.93 24.97
N SER A 469 -4.97 -7.29 23.88
CA SER A 469 -4.92 -8.69 23.38
C SER A 469 -3.69 -9.47 23.86
N GLY A 470 -2.73 -8.82 24.51
CA GLY A 470 -1.54 -9.47 25.07
C GLY A 470 -0.52 -9.98 24.03
N LEU A 471 -0.59 -9.53 22.77
CA LEU A 471 0.28 -9.97 21.69
C LEU A 471 1.64 -9.28 21.77
N LEU A 472 2.62 -9.96 22.37
CA LEU A 472 3.99 -9.44 22.55
C LEU A 472 4.78 -9.23 21.24
N VAL A 473 4.28 -9.77 20.12
CA VAL A 473 4.83 -9.56 18.77
C VAL A 473 4.38 -8.23 18.14
N SER A 474 3.44 -7.52 18.78
CA SER A 474 2.97 -6.22 18.29
C SER A 474 4.11 -5.20 18.34
N ALA A 475 4.20 -4.35 17.31
CA ALA A 475 5.22 -3.32 17.24
C ALA A 475 5.12 -2.35 18.43
N VAL A 476 6.26 -2.02 19.04
CA VAL A 476 6.41 -1.08 20.15
C VAL A 476 7.26 0.12 19.72
N CYS A 477 7.38 1.15 20.56
CA CYS A 477 8.15 2.36 20.24
C CYS A 477 9.56 2.04 19.70
N THR A 478 10.26 1.08 20.32
CA THR A 478 11.62 0.70 19.92
C THR A 478 11.69 -0.13 18.65
N SER A 479 10.57 -0.73 18.19
CA SER A 479 10.51 -1.42 16.89
C SER A 479 10.72 -0.41 15.76
N CYS A 480 10.10 0.77 15.86
CA CYS A 480 10.21 1.81 14.85
C CYS A 480 11.33 2.81 15.11
N HIS A 481 11.60 3.18 16.37
CA HIS A 481 12.57 4.23 16.71
C HIS A 481 13.97 3.74 17.10
N ALA A 482 14.20 2.42 17.11
CA ALA A 482 15.34 1.74 17.74
C ALA A 482 15.37 1.90 19.29
N SER A 483 16.13 1.03 19.97
CA SER A 483 16.17 1.01 21.44
C SER A 483 17.25 1.92 22.05
N HIS A 484 18.39 2.04 21.38
CA HIS A 484 19.55 2.78 21.89
C HIS A 484 20.08 3.81 20.89
N LEU A 485 19.66 3.76 19.62
CA LEU A 485 20.04 4.72 18.57
C LEU A 485 18.81 5.52 18.10
N ILE A 486 18.07 6.12 19.05
CA ILE A 486 16.88 6.92 18.74
C ILE A 486 17.33 8.21 18.05
N LEU A 487 17.05 8.31 16.75
CA LEU A 487 17.43 9.46 15.92
C LEU A 487 16.19 10.16 15.35
N PRO A 488 16.25 11.48 15.14
CA PRO A 488 15.17 12.23 14.50
C PRO A 488 14.95 11.77 13.05
N ALA A 489 13.75 11.99 12.51
CA ALA A 489 13.33 11.47 11.21
C ALA A 489 14.04 12.10 10.01
N ASP A 490 14.71 13.24 10.19
CA ASP A 490 15.56 13.90 9.20
C ASP A 490 16.97 13.26 9.10
N ASN A 491 17.36 12.43 10.06
CA ASN A 491 18.64 11.74 10.03
C ASN A 491 18.55 10.50 9.15
N ALA A 492 19.40 10.40 8.13
CA ALA A 492 19.43 9.27 7.19
C ALA A 492 19.64 7.88 7.86
N ARG A 493 20.25 7.83 9.06
CA ARG A 493 20.43 6.59 9.83
C ARG A 493 19.23 6.23 10.72
N SER A 494 18.23 7.11 10.82
CA SER A 494 17.03 6.84 11.60
C SER A 494 16.16 5.80 10.91
N LYS A 495 15.64 4.83 11.68
CA LYS A 495 14.66 3.87 11.16
C LYS A 495 13.37 4.55 10.67
N VAL A 496 12.98 5.66 11.30
CA VAL A 496 11.81 6.45 10.88
C VAL A 496 12.14 7.51 9.82
N HIS A 497 13.33 7.47 9.21
CA HIS A 497 13.64 8.32 8.08
C HIS A 497 12.77 7.94 6.86
N PRO A 498 12.25 8.87 6.06
CA PRO A 498 11.37 8.56 4.92
C PRO A 498 11.90 7.47 3.97
N ALA A 499 13.22 7.44 3.73
CA ALA A 499 13.85 6.40 2.91
C ALA A 499 13.87 5.00 3.55
N ASN A 500 13.79 4.91 4.87
CA ASN A 500 13.93 3.68 5.66
C ASN A 500 12.59 3.16 6.22
N ILE A 501 11.51 3.96 6.14
CA ILE A 501 10.19 3.59 6.69
C ILE A 501 9.68 2.29 6.08
N GLY A 502 9.81 2.11 4.77
CA GLY A 502 9.39 0.87 4.09
C GLY A 502 10.08 -0.37 4.68
N GLU A 503 11.39 -0.32 4.86
CA GLU A 503 12.18 -1.41 5.46
C GLU A 503 11.86 -1.60 6.95
N THR A 504 11.63 -0.52 7.68
CA THR A 504 11.22 -0.58 9.10
C THR A 504 9.88 -1.28 9.27
N CYS A 505 8.90 -0.99 8.41
CA CYS A 505 7.64 -1.71 8.40
C CYS A 505 7.83 -3.17 7.94
N ALA A 506 8.76 -3.43 7.02
CA ALA A 506 9.03 -4.77 6.48
C ALA A 506 9.61 -5.74 7.51
N GLU A 507 10.18 -5.27 8.62
CA GLU A 507 10.61 -6.14 9.72
C GLU A 507 9.48 -7.07 10.22
N CYS A 508 8.22 -6.59 10.16
CA CYS A 508 7.03 -7.38 10.48
C CYS A 508 6.09 -7.59 9.29
N HIS A 509 6.06 -6.68 8.32
CA HIS A 509 5.12 -6.67 7.18
C HIS A 509 5.80 -6.92 5.83
N LEU A 510 6.82 -7.79 5.80
CA LEU A 510 7.63 -8.05 4.61
C LEU A 510 6.80 -8.30 3.33
N GLY A 511 5.83 -9.22 3.39
CA GLY A 511 5.01 -9.53 2.21
C GLY A 511 4.14 -8.37 1.71
N VAL A 512 3.75 -7.44 2.59
CA VAL A 512 3.04 -6.22 2.19
C VAL A 512 4.01 -5.24 1.55
N PHE A 513 5.22 -5.10 2.12
CA PHE A 513 6.26 -4.24 1.56
C PHE A 513 6.72 -4.72 0.18
N GLU A 514 6.83 -6.03 -0.05
CA GLU A 514 7.13 -6.60 -1.38
C GLU A 514 6.06 -6.24 -2.41
N GLN A 515 4.77 -6.31 -2.03
CA GLN A 515 3.68 -5.86 -2.90
C GLN A 515 3.79 -4.36 -3.19
N PHE A 516 4.03 -3.53 -2.17
CA PHE A 516 4.20 -2.10 -2.33
C PHE A 516 5.38 -1.75 -3.25
N ARG A 517 6.53 -2.41 -3.10
CA ARG A 517 7.72 -2.24 -3.96
C ARG A 517 7.44 -2.53 -5.43
N SER A 518 6.54 -3.47 -5.70
CA SER A 518 6.09 -3.80 -7.07
C SER A 518 5.05 -2.83 -7.63
N SER A 519 4.50 -1.93 -6.81
CA SER A 519 3.44 -1.00 -7.22
C SER A 519 3.98 0.21 -7.97
N ILE A 520 3.09 0.93 -8.67
CA ILE A 520 3.40 2.21 -9.34
C ILE A 520 3.75 3.34 -8.36
N HIS A 521 3.48 3.15 -7.06
CA HIS A 521 3.86 4.10 -6.01
C HIS A 521 5.28 3.86 -5.49
N SER A 522 5.95 2.79 -5.94
CA SER A 522 7.35 2.55 -5.61
C SER A 522 8.30 3.28 -6.55
N PRO A 523 9.37 3.91 -6.04
CA PRO A 523 10.42 4.51 -6.87
C PRO A 523 11.17 3.48 -7.73
N GLU A 524 11.06 2.18 -7.41
CA GLU A 524 11.67 1.10 -8.19
C GLU A 524 10.96 0.88 -9.54
N ILE A 525 9.66 1.13 -9.58
CA ILE A 525 8.81 0.95 -10.76
C ILE A 525 8.55 2.28 -11.46
N SER A 526 8.20 3.33 -10.69
CA SER A 526 7.86 4.64 -11.23
C SER A 526 9.05 5.59 -11.21
N LYS A 527 9.53 5.93 -12.40
CA LYS A 527 10.60 6.92 -12.60
C LYS A 527 9.99 8.29 -12.86
N THR A 528 9.52 8.93 -11.80
CA THR A 528 8.94 10.29 -11.83
C THR A 528 9.73 11.24 -10.93
N ASN A 529 9.66 12.53 -11.25
CA ASN A 529 10.19 13.60 -10.39
C ASN A 529 9.19 14.02 -9.31
N GLU A 530 7.95 13.52 -9.38
CA GLU A 530 6.91 13.77 -8.38
C GLU A 530 7.20 13.02 -7.08
N LYS A 531 6.78 13.58 -5.95
CA LYS A 531 6.91 12.92 -4.64
C LYS A 531 5.99 11.70 -4.59
N LEU A 532 6.58 10.50 -4.48
CA LEU A 532 5.84 9.26 -4.30
C LEU A 532 5.46 9.07 -2.81
N PRO A 533 4.28 8.47 -2.53
CA PRO A 533 3.87 8.20 -1.16
C PRO A 533 4.72 7.09 -0.55
N ILE A 534 4.89 7.13 0.77
CA ILE A 534 5.46 6.05 1.58
C ILE A 534 4.41 5.48 2.53
N CYS A 535 4.73 4.41 3.25
CA CYS A 535 3.76 3.66 4.06
C CYS A 535 2.98 4.55 5.05
N ASN A 536 3.64 5.54 5.66
CA ASN A 536 3.01 6.43 6.63
C ASN A 536 2.24 7.61 6.02
N ASP A 537 2.36 7.86 4.71
CA ASP A 537 1.50 8.82 4.02
C ASP A 537 0.07 8.27 3.86
N CYS A 538 -0.09 6.94 3.77
CA CYS A 538 -1.39 6.26 3.71
C CYS A 538 -1.87 5.75 5.09
N HIS A 539 -0.96 5.40 6.00
CA HIS A 539 -1.27 4.84 7.32
C HIS A 539 -0.47 5.49 8.45
N ASP A 540 -1.13 6.23 9.35
CA ASP A 540 -0.45 6.81 10.53
C ASP A 540 0.06 5.70 11.48
N ALA A 541 1.38 5.69 11.73
CA ALA A 541 2.05 4.71 12.60
C ALA A 541 1.63 4.78 14.08
N HIS A 542 1.14 5.94 14.54
CA HIS A 542 0.70 6.15 15.92
C HIS A 542 -0.83 6.15 16.08
N ASN A 543 -1.61 6.35 15.02
CA ASN A 543 -3.09 6.42 15.09
C ASN A 543 -3.84 5.35 14.28
N MET A 544 -3.15 4.34 13.73
CA MET A 544 -3.79 3.33 12.90
C MET A 544 -4.94 2.58 13.62
N VAL A 545 -6.16 2.70 13.08
CA VAL A 545 -7.35 1.96 13.52
C VAL A 545 -7.59 0.80 12.55
N ARG A 546 -8.33 -0.24 12.99
CA ARG A 546 -8.74 -1.30 12.08
C ARG A 546 -9.65 -0.76 10.97
N VAL A 547 -9.42 -1.24 9.75
CA VAL A 547 -10.19 -0.91 8.54
C VAL A 547 -11.65 -1.33 8.59
N ASP A 548 -12.08 -2.16 9.55
CA ASP A 548 -13.50 -2.49 9.76
C ASP A 548 -14.23 -1.49 10.67
N GLN A 549 -13.50 -0.61 11.38
CA GLN A 549 -14.06 0.37 12.32
C GLN A 549 -14.10 1.80 11.75
N MET A 550 -13.38 2.10 10.67
CA MET A 550 -13.40 3.42 10.04
C MET A 550 -14.63 3.57 9.13
N SER A 551 -15.21 4.78 9.05
CA SER A 551 -16.28 5.02 8.07
C SER A 551 -15.74 4.89 6.64
N PHE A 552 -16.50 4.26 5.75
CA PHE A 552 -16.10 3.95 4.37
C PHE A 552 -15.56 5.18 3.61
N ARG A 553 -16.20 6.34 3.78
CA ARG A 553 -15.77 7.60 3.18
C ARG A 553 -14.40 8.05 3.70
N GLN A 554 -14.16 7.91 4.99
CA GLN A 554 -12.91 8.34 5.62
C GLN A 554 -11.74 7.42 5.23
N GLN A 555 -12.00 6.15 4.93
CA GLN A 555 -11.00 5.25 4.36
C GLN A 555 -10.60 5.69 2.94
N ILE A 556 -11.58 5.93 2.05
CA ILE A 556 -11.30 6.34 0.67
C ILE A 556 -10.54 7.69 0.60
N PHE A 557 -10.96 8.68 1.39
CA PHE A 557 -10.29 9.99 1.39
C PHE A 557 -8.88 9.90 1.97
N ASN A 558 -8.70 9.23 3.11
CA ASN A 558 -7.40 9.20 3.79
C ASN A 558 -6.39 8.25 3.13
N GLU A 559 -6.82 7.24 2.37
CA GLU A 559 -5.91 6.29 1.73
C GLU A 559 -5.35 6.80 0.40
N CYS A 560 -6.20 7.43 -0.42
CA CYS A 560 -5.84 7.85 -1.77
C CYS A 560 -6.15 9.32 -2.07
N GLY A 561 -7.19 9.87 -1.45
CA GLY A 561 -7.74 11.19 -1.79
C GLY A 561 -6.81 12.37 -1.47
N ASP A 562 -5.92 12.24 -0.49
CA ASP A 562 -4.97 13.30 -0.13
C ASP A 562 -3.97 13.59 -1.26
N CYS A 563 -3.61 12.58 -2.07
CA CYS A 563 -2.77 12.74 -3.26
C CYS A 563 -3.58 12.76 -4.56
N HIS A 564 -4.71 12.04 -4.63
CA HIS A 564 -5.58 11.91 -5.82
C HIS A 564 -6.90 12.67 -5.68
N GLU A 565 -6.82 13.96 -5.37
CA GLU A 565 -8.01 14.78 -5.08
C GLU A 565 -9.01 14.82 -6.26
N TYR A 566 -8.50 14.90 -7.50
CA TYR A 566 -9.35 14.95 -8.69
C TYR A 566 -10.05 13.60 -8.98
N GLU A 567 -9.33 12.49 -8.94
CA GLU A 567 -9.90 11.16 -9.15
C GLU A 567 -10.89 10.80 -8.04
N SER A 568 -10.59 11.19 -6.80
CA SER A 568 -11.46 11.01 -5.63
C SER A 568 -12.75 11.82 -5.78
N SER A 569 -12.67 13.10 -6.14
CA SER A 569 -13.86 13.95 -6.31
C SER A 569 -14.77 13.44 -7.43
N THR A 570 -14.21 13.05 -8.57
CA THR A 570 -14.98 12.47 -9.68
C THR A 570 -15.53 11.07 -9.38
N TYR A 571 -14.87 10.28 -8.53
CA TYR A 571 -15.41 9.01 -8.04
C TYR A 571 -16.69 9.24 -7.22
N PHE A 572 -16.74 10.28 -6.37
CA PHE A 572 -17.94 10.60 -5.58
C PHE A 572 -19.16 11.02 -6.42
N ASP A 573 -18.96 11.42 -7.68
CA ASP A 573 -20.06 11.68 -8.63
C ASP A 573 -20.68 10.40 -9.21
N THR A 574 -19.97 9.29 -9.15
CA THR A 574 -20.44 7.99 -9.64
C THR A 574 -21.47 7.35 -8.72
N TYR A 575 -22.08 6.27 -9.20
CA TYR A 575 -22.99 5.49 -8.37
C TYR A 575 -22.29 4.92 -7.13
N HIS A 576 -21.11 4.31 -7.29
CA HIS A 576 -20.35 3.75 -6.17
C HIS A 576 -20.01 4.82 -5.13
N GLY A 577 -19.52 5.97 -5.60
CA GLY A 577 -19.26 7.13 -4.77
C GLY A 577 -20.48 7.60 -4.00
N LYS A 578 -21.61 7.87 -4.67
CA LYS A 578 -22.83 8.38 -4.01
C LYS A 578 -23.39 7.45 -2.95
N VAL A 579 -23.42 6.14 -3.21
CA VAL A 579 -23.91 5.17 -2.20
C VAL A 579 -23.04 5.22 -0.94
N SER A 580 -21.72 5.34 -1.10
CA SER A 580 -20.81 5.47 0.04
C SER A 580 -21.02 6.72 0.89
N LEU A 581 -21.62 7.78 0.31
CA LEU A 581 -21.89 9.03 1.02
C LEU A 581 -23.12 8.97 1.92
N LEU A 582 -24.00 7.99 1.76
CA LEU A 582 -25.28 7.94 2.47
C LEU A 582 -25.15 7.55 3.96
N LYS A 583 -23.95 7.19 4.44
CA LYS A 583 -23.65 6.77 5.83
C LYS A 583 -24.76 5.91 6.44
N ALA A 584 -25.26 5.00 5.62
CA ALA A 584 -26.37 4.12 5.93
C ALA A 584 -25.88 2.67 5.91
N GLU A 585 -26.49 1.83 6.73
CA GLU A 585 -26.22 0.40 6.79
C GLU A 585 -26.33 -0.23 5.37
N GLY A 586 -25.34 -1.04 5.00
CA GLY A 586 -25.22 -1.63 3.66
C GLY A 586 -24.35 -0.83 2.67
N SER A 587 -23.97 0.41 2.99
CA SER A 587 -23.11 1.22 2.10
C SER A 587 -21.68 0.69 2.00
N GLU A 588 -21.21 -0.04 3.02
CA GLU A 588 -19.90 -0.68 3.11
C GLU A 588 -19.64 -1.78 2.06
N LYS A 589 -20.70 -2.30 1.42
CA LYS A 589 -20.62 -3.33 0.37
C LYS A 589 -20.30 -2.74 -1.01
N THR A 590 -20.22 -1.41 -1.11
CA THR A 590 -19.91 -0.73 -2.38
C THR A 590 -18.43 -0.82 -2.68
N ALA A 591 -18.05 -0.91 -3.97
CA ALA A 591 -16.65 -1.00 -4.35
C ALA A 591 -15.86 0.29 -4.05
N LYS A 592 -14.75 0.17 -3.34
CA LYS A 592 -13.75 1.23 -3.04
C LYS A 592 -12.69 1.32 -4.14
N CYS A 593 -11.80 2.32 -4.01
CA CYS A 593 -10.62 2.44 -4.85
C CYS A 593 -9.77 1.16 -4.83
N SER A 594 -9.49 0.62 -3.64
CA SER A 594 -8.66 -0.57 -3.46
C SER A 594 -9.29 -1.87 -3.95
N ASP A 595 -10.63 -1.97 -4.00
CA ASP A 595 -11.32 -3.14 -4.57
C ASP A 595 -11.08 -3.27 -6.08
N CYS A 596 -10.88 -2.13 -6.74
CA CYS A 596 -10.61 -2.04 -8.18
C CYS A 596 -9.11 -2.02 -8.48
N HIS A 597 -8.33 -1.17 -7.79
CA HIS A 597 -6.92 -0.90 -8.10
C HIS A 597 -5.92 -1.80 -7.34
N GLY A 598 -6.36 -2.49 -6.27
CA GLY A 598 -5.47 -3.08 -5.28
C GLY A 598 -5.19 -2.13 -4.11
N ALA A 599 -4.75 -2.67 -2.98
CA ALA A 599 -4.43 -1.86 -1.78
C ALA A 599 -2.94 -1.50 -1.75
N HIS A 600 -2.07 -2.52 -1.69
CA HIS A 600 -0.62 -2.35 -1.70
C HIS A 600 0.02 -2.75 -3.03
N ASN A 601 -0.70 -3.46 -3.89
CA ASN A 601 -0.25 -3.95 -5.19
C ASN A 601 -0.87 -3.14 -6.36
N ILE A 602 -0.79 -1.82 -6.28
CA ILE A 602 -1.37 -0.93 -7.30
C ILE A 602 -0.48 -0.92 -8.53
N LEU A 603 -0.86 -1.70 -9.56
CA LEU A 603 -0.10 -1.85 -10.79
C LEU A 603 -0.66 -0.97 -11.92
N PRO A 604 0.19 -0.45 -12.83
CA PRO A 604 -0.28 0.33 -13.97
C PRO A 604 -1.19 -0.50 -14.87
N VAL A 605 -2.20 0.13 -15.48
CA VAL A 605 -3.21 -0.55 -16.33
C VAL A 605 -2.61 -1.30 -17.54
N SER A 606 -1.42 -0.89 -17.98
CA SER A 606 -0.66 -1.57 -19.03
C SER A 606 -0.02 -2.88 -18.58
N ASP A 607 0.15 -3.10 -17.28
CA ASP A 607 0.70 -4.33 -16.73
C ASP A 607 -0.34 -5.46 -16.83
N PRO A 608 -0.01 -6.62 -17.45
CA PRO A 608 -0.91 -7.76 -17.52
C PRO A 608 -1.43 -8.26 -16.16
N ASN A 609 -0.63 -8.10 -15.08
CA ASN A 609 -0.98 -8.51 -13.72
C ASN A 609 -1.86 -7.49 -12.99
N SER A 610 -2.05 -6.29 -13.52
CA SER A 610 -2.93 -5.29 -12.92
C SER A 610 -4.37 -5.82 -12.87
N THR A 611 -5.07 -5.58 -11.77
CA THR A 611 -6.50 -5.91 -11.63
C THR A 611 -7.37 -5.17 -12.65
N LEU A 612 -6.89 -4.05 -13.17
CA LEU A 612 -7.56 -3.25 -14.18
C LEU A 612 -6.94 -3.41 -15.57
N SER A 613 -6.04 -4.38 -15.75
CA SER A 613 -5.52 -4.71 -17.07
C SER A 613 -6.63 -5.09 -18.03
N ARG A 614 -6.33 -5.04 -19.33
CA ARG A 614 -7.30 -5.36 -20.38
C ARG A 614 -7.97 -6.71 -20.11
N ASP A 615 -7.24 -7.72 -19.65
CA ASP A 615 -7.78 -9.07 -19.52
C ASP A 615 -8.38 -9.32 -18.12
N ASN A 616 -7.93 -8.60 -17.09
CA ASN A 616 -8.38 -8.80 -15.70
C ASN A 616 -9.58 -7.95 -15.29
N ALA A 617 -9.83 -6.82 -15.96
CA ALA A 617 -10.91 -5.90 -15.58
C ALA A 617 -12.29 -6.57 -15.49
N ILE A 618 -12.54 -7.59 -16.34
CA ILE A 618 -13.79 -8.35 -16.30
C ILE A 618 -13.92 -9.11 -14.98
N GLU A 619 -12.88 -9.85 -14.58
CA GLU A 619 -12.87 -10.62 -13.33
C GLU A 619 -12.92 -9.72 -12.10
N THR A 620 -12.26 -8.56 -12.14
CA THR A 620 -12.36 -7.54 -11.10
C THR A 620 -13.79 -7.06 -10.91
N CYS A 621 -14.49 -6.71 -12.00
CA CYS A 621 -15.90 -6.35 -11.92
C CYS A 621 -16.78 -7.53 -11.49
N LYS A 622 -16.46 -8.78 -11.86
CA LYS A 622 -17.25 -9.98 -11.50
C LYS A 622 -17.31 -10.28 -10.02
N LYS A 623 -16.36 -9.76 -9.22
CA LYS A 623 -16.42 -9.83 -7.75
C LYS A 623 -17.76 -9.31 -7.19
N CYS A 624 -18.32 -8.29 -7.83
CA CYS A 624 -19.61 -7.70 -7.44
C CYS A 624 -20.69 -7.80 -8.54
N HIS A 625 -20.30 -7.97 -9.81
CA HIS A 625 -21.17 -8.04 -11.00
C HIS A 625 -21.00 -9.37 -11.75
N PRO A 626 -21.65 -10.47 -11.31
CA PRO A 626 -21.34 -11.83 -11.77
C PRO A 626 -21.39 -12.06 -13.29
N ASN A 627 -22.24 -11.32 -14.02
CA ASN A 627 -22.37 -11.39 -15.48
C ASN A 627 -21.68 -10.20 -16.20
N SER A 628 -20.71 -9.56 -15.53
CA SER A 628 -19.85 -8.55 -16.14
C SER A 628 -19.21 -9.09 -17.42
N ASN A 629 -19.12 -8.21 -18.41
CA ASN A 629 -18.64 -8.50 -19.76
C ASN A 629 -17.72 -7.36 -20.23
N ARG A 630 -17.07 -7.56 -21.37
CA ARG A 630 -16.06 -6.62 -21.88
C ARG A 630 -16.58 -5.20 -22.09
N GLN A 631 -17.84 -5.05 -22.45
CA GLN A 631 -18.46 -3.76 -22.72
C GLN A 631 -18.88 -3.10 -21.41
N PHE A 632 -19.28 -3.90 -20.42
CA PHE A 632 -19.57 -3.44 -19.06
C PHE A 632 -18.36 -2.76 -18.40
N THR A 633 -17.15 -3.32 -18.57
CA THR A 633 -15.92 -2.70 -18.05
C THR A 633 -15.57 -1.38 -18.73
N GLY A 634 -16.27 -1.01 -19.80
CA GLY A 634 -16.20 0.33 -20.40
C GLY A 634 -16.99 1.40 -19.63
N TYR A 635 -17.58 1.07 -18.46
CA TYR A 635 -18.11 2.05 -17.52
C TYR A 635 -17.01 3.00 -17.05
N LEU A 636 -17.31 4.30 -17.02
CA LEU A 636 -16.32 5.30 -16.66
C LEU A 636 -16.44 5.63 -15.16
N SER A 637 -15.59 5.01 -14.33
CA SER A 637 -15.61 5.13 -12.86
C SER A 637 -15.00 6.42 -12.29
N HIS A 638 -14.28 7.20 -13.10
CA HIS A 638 -13.70 8.50 -12.73
C HIS A 638 -14.07 9.59 -13.74
N ALA A 639 -15.29 9.54 -14.28
CA ALA A 639 -15.75 10.50 -15.27
C ALA A 639 -16.60 11.61 -14.66
N THR A 640 -16.37 12.82 -15.15
CA THR A 640 -17.15 14.01 -14.82
C THR A 640 -17.66 14.69 -16.08
N HIS A 641 -18.80 15.35 -15.96
CA HIS A 641 -19.40 16.15 -17.04
C HIS A 641 -18.76 17.54 -17.14
N HIS A 642 -17.82 17.93 -16.28
CA HIS A 642 -17.13 19.23 -16.34
C HIS A 642 -16.00 19.28 -17.38
N ASN A 643 -15.42 18.13 -17.75
CA ASN A 643 -14.30 18.08 -18.69
C ASN A 643 -14.76 17.72 -20.11
N ARG A 644 -15.02 18.75 -20.93
CA ARG A 644 -15.46 18.59 -22.33
C ARG A 644 -14.45 17.87 -23.22
N HIS A 645 -13.16 17.93 -22.90
CA HIS A 645 -12.10 17.36 -23.73
C HIS A 645 -11.95 15.86 -23.48
N LYS A 646 -12.01 15.45 -22.21
CA LYS A 646 -11.87 14.04 -21.81
C LYS A 646 -13.19 13.28 -21.93
N TYR A 647 -14.33 13.94 -21.65
CA TYR A 647 -15.66 13.31 -21.60
C TYR A 647 -16.73 14.12 -22.37
N PRO A 648 -16.57 14.29 -23.70
CA PRO A 648 -17.46 15.15 -24.50
C PRO A 648 -18.93 14.70 -24.45
N ILE A 649 -19.18 13.39 -24.51
CA ILE A 649 -20.55 12.85 -24.50
C ILE A 649 -21.27 13.18 -23.19
N LEU A 650 -20.59 13.04 -22.05
CA LEU A 650 -21.17 13.34 -20.73
C LEU A 650 -21.41 14.84 -20.57
N PHE A 651 -20.47 15.68 -21.01
CA PHE A 651 -20.61 17.13 -21.01
C PHE A 651 -21.86 17.58 -21.78
N TYR A 652 -22.00 17.16 -23.05
CA TYR A 652 -23.15 17.57 -23.88
C TYR A 652 -24.47 17.00 -23.37
N THR A 653 -24.47 15.77 -22.83
CA THR A 653 -25.68 15.16 -22.25
C THR A 653 -26.16 15.98 -21.05
N PHE A 654 -25.28 16.27 -20.10
CA PHE A 654 -25.62 17.03 -18.90
C PHE A 654 -26.13 18.44 -19.23
N TRP A 655 -25.43 19.17 -20.11
CA TRP A 655 -25.86 20.51 -20.50
C TRP A 655 -27.16 20.50 -21.31
N SER A 656 -27.42 19.48 -22.12
CA SER A 656 -28.69 19.33 -22.82
C SER A 656 -29.86 19.09 -21.87
N MET A 657 -29.68 18.23 -20.86
CA MET A 657 -30.69 17.98 -19.82
C MET A 657 -30.91 19.22 -18.96
N THR A 658 -29.83 19.91 -18.58
CA THR A 658 -29.90 21.16 -17.80
C THR A 658 -30.63 22.25 -18.59
N LEU A 659 -30.32 22.42 -19.87
CA LEU A 659 -31.02 23.36 -20.75
C LEU A 659 -32.52 23.03 -20.84
N LEU A 660 -32.85 21.76 -21.05
CA LEU A 660 -34.25 21.30 -21.08
C LEU A 660 -34.98 21.65 -19.78
N LEU A 661 -34.34 21.42 -18.63
CA LEU A 661 -34.89 21.74 -17.32
C LEU A 661 -35.12 23.26 -17.18
N VAL A 662 -34.09 24.08 -17.38
CA VAL A 662 -34.17 25.54 -17.20
C VAL A 662 -35.21 26.15 -18.14
N VAL A 663 -35.22 25.77 -19.42
CA VAL A 663 -36.16 26.29 -20.41
C VAL A 663 -37.60 25.92 -20.04
N THR A 664 -37.82 24.68 -19.61
CA THR A 664 -39.15 24.20 -19.20
C THR A 664 -39.65 24.98 -17.98
N PHE A 665 -38.84 25.09 -16.92
CA PHE A 665 -39.23 25.81 -15.71
C PHE A 665 -39.43 27.31 -15.95
N LEU A 666 -38.60 27.94 -16.78
CA LEU A 666 -38.76 29.35 -17.12
C LEU A 666 -40.07 29.58 -17.88
N PHE A 667 -40.34 28.76 -18.89
CA PHE A 667 -41.56 28.89 -19.70
C PHE A 667 -42.83 28.68 -18.86
N PHE A 668 -42.91 27.58 -18.09
CA PHE A 668 -44.08 27.28 -17.28
C PHE A 668 -44.18 28.16 -16.01
N GLY A 669 -43.04 28.63 -15.49
CA GLY A 669 -42.96 29.60 -14.42
C GLY A 669 -43.58 30.94 -14.82
N VAL A 670 -43.12 31.52 -15.93
CA VAL A 670 -43.69 32.76 -16.47
C VAL A 670 -45.18 32.57 -16.79
N HIS A 671 -45.55 31.47 -17.42
CA HIS A 671 -46.95 31.15 -17.73
C HIS A 671 -47.82 31.10 -16.47
N THR A 672 -47.35 30.45 -15.41
CA THR A 672 -48.03 30.34 -14.11
C THR A 672 -48.16 31.70 -13.42
N LEU A 673 -47.09 32.50 -13.41
CA LEU A 673 -47.09 33.85 -12.81
C LEU A 673 -48.09 34.78 -13.51
N LEU A 674 -48.15 34.73 -14.85
CA LEU A 674 -49.13 35.51 -15.63
C LEU A 674 -50.58 35.07 -15.36
N TRP A 675 -50.79 33.82 -14.96
CA TRP A 675 -52.10 33.30 -14.62
C TRP A 675 -52.64 33.83 -13.28
N LEU A 676 -51.78 34.05 -12.28
CA LEU A 676 -52.15 34.35 -10.90
C LEU A 676 -53.11 35.55 -10.73
N PRO A 677 -52.83 36.75 -11.28
CA PRO A 677 -53.67 37.93 -11.03
C PRO A 677 -55.13 37.73 -11.46
N ARG A 678 -55.31 37.07 -12.61
CA ARG A 678 -56.64 36.79 -13.16
C ARG A 678 -57.38 35.70 -12.40
N SER A 679 -56.66 34.67 -11.98
CA SER A 679 -57.24 33.58 -11.19
C SER A 679 -57.71 34.06 -9.81
N PHE A 680 -56.98 34.96 -9.15
CA PHE A 680 -57.46 35.61 -7.92
C PHE A 680 -58.71 36.44 -8.18
N ALA A 681 -58.72 37.28 -9.22
CA ALA A 681 -59.89 38.08 -9.58
C ALA A 681 -61.13 37.21 -9.86
N TYR A 682 -60.96 36.04 -10.50
CA TYR A 682 -62.03 35.10 -10.79
C TYR A 682 -62.60 34.42 -9.53
N ARG A 683 -61.73 34.02 -8.58
CA ARG A 683 -62.14 33.44 -7.28
C ARG A 683 -63.10 34.37 -6.54
N PHE A 684 -62.75 35.65 -6.43
CA PHE A 684 -63.53 36.62 -5.67
C PHE A 684 -64.86 37.00 -6.35
N LYS A 685 -64.90 37.03 -7.70
CA LYS A 685 -66.10 37.51 -8.44
C LYS A 685 -67.12 36.42 -8.77
N ILE A 686 -66.69 35.21 -9.11
CA ILE A 686 -67.53 34.28 -9.88
C ILE A 686 -67.69 32.91 -9.18
N HIS A 687 -66.65 32.38 -8.53
CA HIS A 687 -66.64 31.00 -8.04
C HIS A 687 -67.64 30.72 -6.91
N GLN A 688 -67.72 31.57 -5.88
CA GLN A 688 -68.66 31.35 -4.75
C GLN A 688 -70.12 31.40 -5.18
N LYS A 689 -70.45 32.22 -6.18
CA LYS A 689 -71.81 32.40 -6.70
C LYS A 689 -72.28 31.14 -7.45
N LEU A 690 -71.40 30.54 -8.25
CA LEU A 690 -71.71 29.35 -9.06
C LEU A 690 -71.84 28.06 -8.25
N LYS A 691 -71.03 27.92 -7.19
CA LYS A 691 -71.09 26.76 -6.29
C LYS A 691 -72.43 26.69 -5.54
N LYS A 692 -72.95 27.84 -5.09
CA LYS A 692 -74.28 27.93 -4.46
C LYS A 692 -75.44 27.65 -5.44
N GLN A 693 -75.25 27.86 -6.74
CA GLN A 693 -76.29 27.71 -7.76
C GLN A 693 -76.38 26.30 -8.38
N SER A 694 -75.35 25.46 -8.24
CA SER A 694 -75.30 24.15 -8.88
C SER A 694 -76.09 23.08 -8.12
N LYS A 695 -77.25 22.65 -8.64
CA LYS A 695 -78.08 21.57 -8.07
C LYS A 695 -77.72 20.15 -8.57
N SER A 696 -76.87 20.03 -9.58
CA SER A 696 -76.52 18.76 -10.22
C SER A 696 -75.03 18.71 -10.58
N TYR A 697 -74.46 17.50 -10.62
CA TYR A 697 -73.03 17.27 -10.85
C TYR A 697 -72.80 16.44 -12.11
N TYR A 698 -71.79 16.79 -12.90
CA TYR A 698 -71.38 16.05 -14.09
C TYR A 698 -70.29 15.02 -13.74
N VAL A 699 -70.45 13.77 -14.19
CA VAL A 699 -69.45 12.71 -14.02
C VAL A 699 -68.35 12.85 -15.08
N ARG A 700 -67.19 13.37 -14.65
CA ARG A 700 -66.01 13.60 -15.50
C ARG A 700 -65.10 12.38 -15.58
N PHE A 701 -64.82 11.72 -14.46
CA PHE A 701 -63.91 10.57 -14.38
C PHE A 701 -64.59 9.31 -13.86
N SER A 702 -64.36 8.18 -14.52
CA SER A 702 -64.84 6.86 -14.09
C SER A 702 -63.97 6.29 -12.96
N ARG A 703 -64.48 5.27 -12.24
CA ARG A 703 -63.78 4.69 -11.08
C ARG A 703 -62.37 4.21 -11.39
N VAL A 704 -62.18 3.59 -12.56
CA VAL A 704 -60.90 3.03 -13.03
C VAL A 704 -59.81 4.11 -13.06
N TRP A 705 -60.08 5.26 -13.68
CA TRP A 705 -59.10 6.34 -13.81
C TRP A 705 -58.72 6.96 -12.46
N ARG A 706 -59.65 7.00 -11.51
CA ARG A 706 -59.40 7.53 -10.16
C ARG A 706 -58.50 6.60 -9.36
N ILE A 707 -58.75 5.28 -9.43
CA ILE A 707 -57.90 4.27 -8.78
C ILE A 707 -56.51 4.30 -9.41
N LEU A 708 -56.43 4.32 -10.74
CA LEU A 708 -55.16 4.38 -11.46
C LEU A 708 -54.36 5.62 -11.02
N HIS A 709 -55.01 6.78 -10.89
CA HIS A 709 -54.35 8.00 -10.43
C HIS A 709 -53.80 7.88 -8.99
N VAL A 710 -54.53 7.25 -8.06
CA VAL A 710 -54.02 7.00 -6.71
C VAL A 710 -52.81 6.07 -6.73
N VAL A 711 -52.83 5.03 -7.57
CA VAL A 711 -51.68 4.12 -7.77
C VAL A 711 -50.47 4.89 -8.33
N VAL A 712 -50.69 5.79 -9.29
CA VAL A 712 -49.65 6.68 -9.83
C VAL A 712 -49.06 7.56 -8.73
N ILE A 713 -49.89 8.19 -7.89
CA ILE A 713 -49.42 9.04 -6.77
C ILE A 713 -48.51 8.23 -5.85
N ILE A 714 -48.95 7.06 -5.39
CA ILE A 714 -48.19 6.24 -4.44
C ILE A 714 -46.87 5.80 -5.07
N SER A 715 -46.91 5.28 -6.30
CA SER A 715 -45.72 4.85 -7.03
C SER A 715 -44.72 6.00 -7.25
N PHE A 716 -45.22 7.17 -7.66
CA PHE A 716 -44.40 8.36 -7.92
C PHE A 716 -43.72 8.86 -6.66
N PHE A 717 -44.43 8.99 -5.53
CA PHE A 717 -43.81 9.41 -4.27
C PHE A 717 -42.74 8.41 -3.81
N SER A 718 -42.99 7.11 -3.91
CA SER A 718 -41.98 6.10 -3.58
C SER A 718 -40.72 6.24 -4.43
N LEU A 719 -40.88 6.45 -5.75
CA LEU A 719 -39.77 6.64 -6.69
C LEU A 719 -38.99 7.93 -6.45
N VAL A 720 -39.69 9.05 -6.22
CA VAL A 720 -39.07 10.35 -5.98
C VAL A 720 -38.32 10.36 -4.67
N VAL A 721 -38.93 9.91 -3.57
CA VAL A 721 -38.28 9.90 -2.26
C VAL A 721 -37.01 9.08 -2.34
N THR A 722 -37.07 7.84 -2.83
CA THR A 722 -35.90 6.95 -2.92
C THR A 722 -34.85 7.44 -3.92
N GLY A 723 -35.25 7.96 -5.08
CA GLY A 723 -34.32 8.47 -6.10
C GLY A 723 -33.58 9.74 -5.67
N MET A 724 -34.26 10.65 -4.95
CA MET A 724 -33.65 11.89 -4.47
C MET A 724 -32.62 11.67 -3.36
N LEU A 725 -32.73 10.57 -2.59
CA LEU A 725 -31.67 10.20 -1.63
C LEU A 725 -30.33 10.01 -2.34
N LEU A 726 -30.35 9.28 -3.47
CA LEU A 726 -29.13 9.00 -4.21
C LEU A 726 -28.61 10.24 -4.96
N LYS A 727 -29.49 11.07 -5.54
CA LYS A 727 -29.09 12.30 -6.25
C LYS A 727 -28.36 13.29 -5.33
N PHE A 728 -28.86 13.44 -4.10
CA PHE A 728 -28.33 14.35 -3.09
C PHE A 728 -27.61 13.60 -1.97
N ALA A 729 -26.91 12.53 -2.33
CA ALA A 729 -26.10 11.76 -1.39
C ALA A 729 -25.02 12.65 -0.77
N GLY A 730 -24.88 12.61 0.57
CA GLY A 730 -24.01 13.50 1.33
C GLY A 730 -24.72 14.69 2.00
N THR A 731 -26.02 14.87 1.75
CA THR A 731 -26.85 15.83 2.50
C THR A 731 -27.45 15.18 3.75
N GLN A 732 -27.56 15.94 4.84
CA GLN A 732 -28.08 15.41 6.12
C GLN A 732 -29.51 14.85 6.01
N TRP A 733 -30.33 15.44 5.14
CA TRP A 733 -31.70 14.97 4.96
C TRP A 733 -31.78 13.67 4.17
N ALA A 734 -30.90 13.48 3.18
CA ALA A 734 -30.84 12.22 2.45
C ALA A 734 -30.42 11.08 3.38
N GLU A 735 -29.45 11.32 4.27
CA GLU A 735 -29.05 10.37 5.32
C GLU A 735 -30.22 10.04 6.26
N PHE A 736 -30.96 11.04 6.73
CA PHE A 736 -32.13 10.85 7.61
C PHE A 736 -33.19 9.94 6.96
N PHE A 737 -33.59 10.22 5.72
CA PHE A 737 -34.58 9.42 5.03
C PHE A 737 -34.06 8.03 4.64
N ALA A 738 -32.76 7.89 4.31
CA ALA A 738 -32.16 6.58 4.07
C ALA A 738 -32.26 5.69 5.32
N ARG A 739 -31.98 6.24 6.52
CA ARG A 739 -32.16 5.50 7.78
C ARG A 739 -33.62 5.18 8.06
N LEU A 740 -34.53 6.12 7.80
CA LEU A 740 -35.97 5.91 8.00
C LEU A 740 -36.54 4.79 7.13
N LEU A 741 -36.02 4.63 5.92
CA LEU A 741 -36.39 3.56 4.99
C LEU A 741 -35.68 2.23 5.27
N GLY A 742 -34.87 2.13 6.34
CA GLY A 742 -34.14 0.92 6.71
C GLY A 742 -32.84 0.71 5.93
N GLY A 743 -32.18 1.79 5.49
CA GLY A 743 -30.89 1.73 4.79
C GLY A 743 -31.00 1.82 3.27
N PHE A 744 -29.84 1.80 2.62
CA PHE A 744 -29.74 1.97 1.16
C PHE A 744 -30.36 0.80 0.39
N GLU A 745 -30.14 -0.43 0.83
CA GLU A 745 -30.66 -1.63 0.17
C GLU A 745 -32.20 -1.62 0.11
N ASN A 746 -32.84 -1.26 1.23
CA ASN A 746 -34.29 -1.15 1.34
C ASN A 746 -34.84 0.00 0.50
N ALA A 747 -34.18 1.16 0.49
CA ALA A 747 -34.54 2.26 -0.40
C ALA A 747 -34.50 1.82 -1.88
N GLY A 748 -33.49 1.06 -2.29
CA GLY A 748 -33.40 0.49 -3.64
C GLY A 748 -34.51 -0.53 -3.94
N LEU A 749 -34.90 -1.37 -2.98
CA LEU A 749 -36.02 -2.30 -3.13
C LEU A 749 -37.36 -1.56 -3.30
N ILE A 750 -37.61 -0.53 -2.49
CA ILE A 750 -38.80 0.32 -2.60
C ILE A 750 -38.82 1.04 -3.95
N HIS A 751 -37.68 1.52 -4.43
CA HIS A 751 -37.56 2.15 -5.75
C HIS A 751 -37.96 1.18 -6.86
N ARG A 752 -37.41 -0.03 -6.86
CA ARG A 752 -37.72 -1.08 -7.85
C ARG A 752 -39.18 -1.53 -7.79
N ALA A 753 -39.75 -1.69 -6.60
CA ALA A 753 -41.17 -1.98 -6.43
C ALA A 753 -42.05 -0.85 -7.00
N GLY A 754 -41.70 0.40 -6.73
CA GLY A 754 -42.33 1.57 -7.33
C GLY A 754 -42.24 1.56 -8.86
N ALA A 755 -41.09 1.19 -9.41
CA ALA A 755 -40.87 1.10 -10.86
C ALA A 755 -41.75 0.01 -11.50
N ILE A 756 -41.86 -1.18 -10.88
CA ILE A 756 -42.76 -2.25 -11.34
C ILE A 756 -44.20 -1.74 -11.39
N VAL A 757 -44.68 -1.10 -10.32
CA VAL A 757 -46.02 -0.50 -10.29
C VAL A 757 -46.19 0.52 -11.41
N THR A 758 -45.14 1.31 -11.71
CA THR A 758 -45.13 2.23 -12.84
C THR A 758 -45.28 1.55 -14.19
N PHE A 759 -44.47 0.54 -14.48
CA PHE A 759 -44.60 -0.23 -15.73
C PHE A 759 -45.98 -0.89 -15.85
N LEU A 760 -46.52 -1.42 -14.76
CA LEU A 760 -47.85 -2.05 -14.74
C LEU A 760 -48.96 -1.04 -15.04
N TYR A 761 -49.04 0.09 -14.34
CA TYR A 761 -50.10 1.07 -14.61
C TYR A 761 -49.94 1.68 -16.01
N PHE A 762 -48.72 1.83 -16.50
CA PHE A 762 -48.45 2.36 -17.83
C PHE A 762 -48.90 1.38 -18.92
N ALA A 763 -48.62 0.09 -18.75
CA ALA A 763 -49.13 -0.96 -19.63
C ALA A 763 -50.67 -1.05 -19.61
N VAL A 764 -51.29 -1.00 -18.43
CA VAL A 764 -52.74 -0.95 -18.27
C VAL A 764 -53.34 0.27 -18.99
N HIS A 765 -52.70 1.43 -18.87
CA HIS A 765 -53.13 2.65 -19.54
C HIS A 765 -53.06 2.50 -21.07
N PHE A 766 -51.95 2.00 -21.61
CA PHE A 766 -51.82 1.70 -23.05
C PHE A 766 -52.89 0.72 -23.53
N TYR A 767 -53.18 -0.31 -22.74
CA TYR A 767 -54.23 -1.26 -23.04
C TYR A 767 -55.62 -0.60 -23.10
N TYR A 768 -55.93 0.33 -22.18
CA TYR A 768 -57.17 1.11 -22.25
C TYR A 768 -57.21 2.07 -23.44
N VAL A 769 -56.09 2.72 -23.79
CA VAL A 769 -55.99 3.56 -24.99
C VAL A 769 -56.25 2.72 -26.25
N TYR A 770 -55.65 1.53 -26.33
CA TYR A 770 -55.87 0.57 -27.42
C TYR A 770 -57.33 0.10 -27.50
N GLN A 771 -57.95 -0.27 -26.37
CA GLN A 771 -59.38 -0.63 -26.34
C GLN A 771 -60.27 0.52 -26.79
N ASN A 772 -60.01 1.74 -26.31
CA ASN A 772 -60.78 2.93 -26.69
C ASN A 772 -60.64 3.24 -28.17
N TRP A 773 -59.43 3.08 -28.73
CA TRP A 773 -59.21 3.20 -30.16
C TRP A 773 -60.03 2.18 -30.95
N LYS A 774 -59.96 0.89 -30.58
CA LYS A 774 -60.74 -0.18 -31.24
C LYS A 774 -62.25 0.04 -31.16
N ARG A 775 -62.77 0.47 -30.00
CA ARG A 775 -64.21 0.78 -29.82
C ARG A 775 -64.66 2.03 -30.59
N SER A 776 -63.75 2.94 -30.89
CA SER A 776 -64.10 4.18 -31.60
C SER A 776 -64.40 3.97 -33.09
N GLY A 777 -63.95 2.86 -33.68
CA GLY A 777 -64.07 2.58 -35.12
C GLY A 777 -63.26 3.52 -36.03
N LYS A 778 -62.47 4.44 -35.45
CA LYS A 778 -61.66 5.43 -36.19
C LYS A 778 -60.30 4.83 -36.59
N SER A 779 -59.70 5.35 -37.67
CA SER A 779 -58.29 5.06 -37.95
C SER A 779 -57.39 5.61 -36.83
N LEU A 780 -56.20 5.03 -36.64
CA LEU A 780 -55.29 5.43 -35.55
C LEU A 780 -54.97 6.94 -35.60
N ARG A 781 -54.72 7.47 -36.80
CA ARG A 781 -54.47 8.91 -37.01
C ARG A 781 -55.68 9.77 -36.64
N GLN A 782 -56.89 9.33 -36.99
CA GLN A 782 -58.13 10.05 -36.64
C GLN A 782 -58.43 9.99 -35.14
N PHE A 783 -58.05 8.91 -34.45
CA PHE A 783 -58.25 8.78 -33.01
C PHE A 783 -57.30 9.68 -32.21
N ILE A 784 -56.01 9.68 -32.56
CA ILE A 784 -54.98 10.47 -31.85
C ILE A 784 -55.18 11.97 -32.05
N PHE A 785 -55.44 12.41 -33.28
CA PHE A 785 -55.60 13.82 -33.65
C PHE A 785 -57.07 14.27 -33.68
N ASP A 786 -57.95 13.57 -32.96
CA ASP A 786 -59.35 13.95 -32.87
C ASP A 786 -59.50 15.35 -32.23
N LYS A 787 -60.24 16.24 -32.90
CA LYS A 787 -60.39 17.65 -32.50
C LYS A 787 -61.09 17.84 -31.14
N GLN A 788 -61.81 16.84 -30.63
CA GLN A 788 -62.67 16.94 -29.46
C GLN A 788 -62.21 16.05 -28.29
N SER A 789 -61.74 14.85 -28.57
CA SER A 789 -61.30 13.87 -27.56
C SER A 789 -59.86 13.40 -27.72
N GLY A 790 -59.15 13.88 -28.74
CA GLY A 790 -57.76 13.51 -29.00
C GLY A 790 -56.82 13.97 -27.88
N LEU A 791 -55.81 13.15 -27.61
CA LEU A 791 -54.81 13.38 -26.57
C LEU A 791 -53.57 14.10 -27.12
N ALA A 792 -53.43 14.19 -28.45
CA ALA A 792 -52.34 14.92 -29.08
C ALA A 792 -52.68 16.41 -29.32
N PRO A 793 -51.67 17.31 -29.29
CA PRO A 793 -51.81 18.70 -29.69
C PRO A 793 -52.33 18.84 -31.13
N HIS A 794 -53.27 19.76 -31.32
CA HIS A 794 -53.88 20.12 -32.58
C HIS A 794 -53.75 21.65 -32.78
N ARG A 795 -53.99 22.14 -34.01
CA ARG A 795 -53.97 23.59 -34.32
C ARG A 795 -54.90 24.45 -33.44
N ILE A 796 -55.92 23.84 -32.85
CA ILE A 796 -56.86 24.53 -31.96
C ILE A 796 -56.19 24.84 -30.62
N ASP A 797 -55.32 23.97 -30.12
CA ASP A 797 -54.59 24.15 -28.87
C ASP A 797 -53.65 25.37 -28.94
N PHE A 798 -53.02 25.63 -30.10
CA PHE A 798 -52.24 26.86 -30.31
C PHE A 798 -53.12 28.12 -30.29
N LYS A 799 -54.30 28.07 -30.91
CA LYS A 799 -55.27 29.18 -30.85
C LYS A 799 -55.73 29.42 -29.41
N GLU A 800 -55.97 28.36 -28.65
CA GLU A 800 -56.29 28.45 -27.23
C GLU A 800 -55.14 29.04 -26.43
N PHE A 801 -53.90 28.62 -26.64
CA PHE A 801 -52.71 29.16 -25.97
C PHE A 801 -52.56 30.67 -26.17
N PHE A 802 -52.54 31.16 -27.42
CA PHE A 802 -52.46 32.60 -27.68
C PHE A 802 -53.70 33.35 -27.20
N GLY A 803 -54.88 32.72 -27.25
CA GLY A 803 -56.11 33.24 -26.65
C GLY A 803 -55.98 33.39 -25.13
N THR A 804 -55.35 32.44 -24.44
CA THR A 804 -55.08 32.48 -23.00
C THR A 804 -54.08 33.58 -22.67
N LEU A 805 -52.99 33.71 -23.44
CA LEU A 805 -52.03 34.81 -23.27
C LEU A 805 -52.73 36.17 -23.41
N ARG A 806 -53.53 36.34 -24.46
CA ARG A 806 -54.34 37.56 -24.65
C ARG A 806 -55.31 37.78 -23.49
N TRP A 807 -55.92 36.71 -22.97
CA TRP A 807 -56.81 36.78 -21.81
C TRP A 807 -56.07 37.21 -20.52
N PHE A 808 -54.82 36.78 -20.30
CA PHE A 808 -54.03 37.23 -19.15
C PHE A 808 -53.89 38.75 -19.12
N PHE A 809 -53.49 39.36 -20.24
CA PHE A 809 -53.28 40.80 -20.33
C PHE A 809 -54.59 41.59 -20.45
N THR A 810 -55.52 41.16 -21.31
CA THR A 810 -56.74 41.94 -21.62
C THR A 810 -57.92 41.67 -20.68
N GLY A 811 -57.98 40.48 -20.07
CA GLY A 811 -59.11 40.05 -19.23
C GLY A 811 -60.42 39.80 -19.95
N LYS A 812 -60.47 39.97 -21.28
CA LYS A 812 -61.68 39.81 -22.10
C LYS A 812 -61.64 38.44 -22.80
N ASN A 813 -62.78 37.73 -22.77
CA ASN A 813 -63.04 36.47 -23.47
C ASN A 813 -62.05 35.32 -23.13
N ARG A 814 -62.34 34.57 -22.06
CA ARG A 814 -61.64 33.31 -21.76
C ARG A 814 -61.85 32.33 -22.93
N PRO A 815 -60.80 31.63 -23.41
CA PRO A 815 -60.94 30.70 -24.53
C PRO A 815 -61.96 29.58 -24.25
N ASP A 816 -62.67 29.15 -25.30
CA ASP A 816 -63.67 28.08 -25.22
C ASP A 816 -63.02 26.70 -25.10
N TYR A 817 -62.48 26.36 -23.93
CA TYR A 817 -61.72 25.12 -23.74
C TYR A 817 -62.56 23.86 -24.02
N GLY A 818 -61.90 22.86 -24.61
CA GLY A 818 -62.44 21.52 -24.86
C GLY A 818 -62.32 20.57 -23.67
N ARG A 819 -62.61 19.29 -23.91
CA ARG A 819 -62.50 18.21 -22.89
C ARG A 819 -61.12 18.17 -22.24
N TRP A 820 -60.10 18.30 -23.08
CA TRP A 820 -58.70 18.48 -22.68
C TRP A 820 -58.24 19.85 -23.14
N THR A 821 -57.65 20.61 -22.23
CA THR A 821 -57.00 21.90 -22.52
C THR A 821 -55.61 21.66 -23.08
N TYR A 822 -55.02 22.67 -23.74
CA TYR A 822 -53.67 22.55 -24.27
C TYR A 822 -52.63 22.20 -23.20
N TRP A 823 -52.76 22.72 -21.97
CA TRP A 823 -51.82 22.40 -20.88
C TRP A 823 -52.07 21.00 -20.30
N GLU A 824 -53.33 20.53 -20.19
CA GLU A 824 -53.59 19.14 -19.77
C GLU A 824 -53.06 18.13 -20.80
N LYS A 825 -53.11 18.45 -22.10
CA LYS A 825 -52.49 17.63 -23.14
C LYS A 825 -50.97 17.67 -23.08
N PHE A 826 -50.40 18.84 -22.78
CA PHE A 826 -48.97 18.97 -22.55
C PHE A 826 -48.53 18.14 -21.33
N ASP A 827 -49.19 18.30 -20.18
CA ASP A 827 -48.93 17.51 -18.97
C ASP A 827 -49.00 16.00 -19.27
N TYR A 828 -50.03 15.57 -20.03
CA TYR A 828 -50.16 14.18 -20.44
C TYR A 828 -48.97 13.71 -21.29
N LEU A 829 -48.59 14.46 -22.33
CA LEU A 829 -47.45 14.10 -23.18
C LEU A 829 -46.12 14.15 -22.42
N ALA A 830 -45.93 15.12 -21.55
CA ALA A 830 -44.74 15.27 -20.72
C ALA A 830 -44.57 14.05 -19.80
N VAL A 831 -45.64 13.55 -19.18
CA VAL A 831 -45.58 12.31 -18.39
C VAL A 831 -45.22 11.09 -19.25
N PHE A 832 -45.74 10.99 -20.48
CA PHE A 832 -45.40 9.87 -21.38
C PHE A 832 -43.94 9.89 -21.81
N TRP A 833 -43.44 11.08 -22.15
CA TRP A 833 -42.03 11.30 -22.41
C TRP A 833 -41.20 10.93 -21.18
N GLY A 834 -41.51 11.52 -20.03
CA GLY A 834 -40.80 11.31 -18.78
C GLY A 834 -40.75 9.84 -18.37
N VAL A 835 -41.90 9.15 -18.32
CA VAL A 835 -41.98 7.71 -17.98
C VAL A 835 -41.19 6.85 -18.97
N THR A 836 -41.16 7.21 -20.25
CA THR A 836 -40.40 6.48 -21.26
C THR A 836 -38.89 6.70 -21.08
N MET A 837 -38.46 7.95 -20.88
CA MET A 837 -37.05 8.30 -20.69
C MET A 837 -36.51 7.73 -19.38
N ILE A 838 -37.18 7.95 -18.24
CA ILE A 838 -36.77 7.38 -16.95
C ILE A 838 -36.95 5.87 -16.93
N GLY A 839 -37.97 5.32 -17.59
CA GLY A 839 -38.22 3.89 -17.66
C GLY A 839 -37.11 3.17 -18.41
N PHE A 840 -36.73 3.65 -19.60
CA PHE A 840 -35.67 3.04 -20.40
C PHE A 840 -34.30 3.19 -19.74
N THR A 841 -33.96 4.40 -19.29
CA THR A 841 -32.69 4.62 -18.56
C THR A 841 -32.64 3.85 -17.24
N GLY A 842 -33.77 3.73 -16.53
CA GLY A 842 -33.88 2.95 -15.31
C GLY A 842 -33.70 1.45 -15.55
N LEU A 843 -34.19 0.92 -16.67
CA LEU A 843 -33.92 -0.48 -17.06
C LEU A 843 -32.43 -0.72 -17.38
N ILE A 844 -31.76 0.23 -18.02
CA ILE A 844 -30.30 0.16 -18.23
C ILE A 844 -29.58 0.12 -16.89
N LEU A 845 -29.97 0.96 -15.93
CA LEU A 845 -29.36 1.02 -14.60
C LEU A 845 -29.70 -0.18 -13.70
N TRP A 846 -30.88 -0.79 -13.89
CA TRP A 846 -31.29 -1.98 -13.15
C TRP A 846 -30.62 -3.25 -13.69
N PHE A 847 -30.49 -3.37 -15.02
CA PHE A 847 -29.89 -4.54 -15.67
C PHE A 847 -28.66 -4.17 -16.51
N PRO A 848 -27.63 -3.53 -15.94
CA PRO A 848 -26.53 -2.97 -16.73
C PRO A 848 -25.72 -4.07 -17.42
N GLU A 849 -25.48 -5.20 -16.77
CA GLU A 849 -24.78 -6.37 -17.33
C GLU A 849 -25.49 -6.96 -18.57
N PHE A 850 -26.82 -6.83 -18.66
CA PHE A 850 -27.59 -7.25 -19.83
C PHE A 850 -27.51 -6.23 -20.95
N PHE A 851 -27.77 -4.95 -20.67
CA PHE A 851 -27.79 -3.90 -21.70
C PHE A 851 -26.41 -3.64 -22.30
N THR A 852 -25.32 -3.81 -21.54
CA THR A 852 -23.97 -3.64 -22.09
C THR A 852 -23.55 -4.75 -23.05
N LYS A 853 -24.31 -5.85 -23.17
CA LYS A 853 -24.10 -6.81 -24.26
C LYS A 853 -24.42 -6.20 -25.62
N PHE A 854 -25.26 -5.17 -25.66
CA PHE A 854 -25.72 -4.50 -26.87
C PHE A 854 -25.17 -3.07 -27.01
N PHE A 855 -24.85 -2.42 -25.90
CA PHE A 855 -24.39 -1.03 -25.86
C PHE A 855 -23.02 -0.89 -25.18
N PRO A 856 -22.22 0.14 -25.51
CA PRO A 856 -20.95 0.38 -24.83
C PRO A 856 -21.16 0.79 -23.36
N GLY A 857 -20.22 0.45 -22.46
CA GLY A 857 -20.35 0.69 -21.02
C GLY A 857 -20.58 2.14 -20.59
N TRP A 858 -20.06 3.13 -21.33
CA TRP A 858 -20.31 4.55 -21.05
C TRP A 858 -21.78 4.94 -21.16
N ILE A 859 -22.64 4.12 -21.80
CA ILE A 859 -24.09 4.35 -21.83
C ILE A 859 -24.70 4.34 -20.43
N ILE A 860 -24.10 3.62 -19.48
CA ILE A 860 -24.53 3.58 -18.09
C ILE A 860 -24.37 4.98 -17.47
N ASN A 861 -23.23 5.65 -17.71
CA ASN A 861 -23.00 7.01 -17.23
C ASN A 861 -24.04 8.00 -17.82
N VAL A 862 -24.34 7.89 -19.12
CA VAL A 862 -25.37 8.70 -19.78
C VAL A 862 -26.77 8.42 -19.21
N ALA A 863 -27.12 7.15 -19.02
CA ALA A 863 -28.37 6.76 -18.42
C ALA A 863 -28.51 7.31 -16.99
N THR A 864 -27.43 7.33 -16.20
CA THR A 864 -27.43 7.95 -14.85
C THR A 864 -27.78 9.44 -14.92
N ILE A 865 -27.16 10.20 -15.84
CA ILE A 865 -27.43 11.64 -16.00
C ILE A 865 -28.89 11.86 -16.40
N VAL A 866 -29.32 11.22 -17.49
CA VAL A 866 -30.67 11.42 -18.05
C VAL A 866 -31.74 10.98 -17.04
N HIS A 867 -31.57 9.83 -16.39
CA HIS A 867 -32.51 9.34 -15.37
C HIS A 867 -32.61 10.32 -14.19
N SER A 868 -31.47 10.78 -13.68
CA SER A 868 -31.41 11.67 -12.52
C SER A 868 -32.01 13.06 -12.81
N ASP A 869 -31.72 13.63 -13.98
CA ASP A 869 -32.18 14.98 -14.34
C ASP A 869 -33.63 14.99 -14.81
N GLU A 870 -34.08 13.95 -15.53
CA GLU A 870 -35.50 13.79 -15.86
C GLU A 870 -36.33 13.55 -14.60
N ALA A 871 -35.82 12.82 -13.59
CA ALA A 871 -36.49 12.66 -12.30
C ALA A 871 -36.62 14.00 -11.55
N LEU A 872 -35.58 14.85 -11.60
CA LEU A 872 -35.62 16.20 -11.03
C LEU A 872 -36.64 17.08 -11.77
N LEU A 873 -36.63 17.05 -13.10
CA LEU A 873 -37.59 17.75 -13.96
C LEU A 873 -39.02 17.30 -13.64
N ALA A 874 -39.29 16.00 -13.59
CA ALA A 874 -40.61 15.44 -13.31
C ALA A 874 -41.09 15.83 -11.90
N THR A 875 -40.21 15.73 -10.89
CA THR A 875 -40.52 16.07 -9.50
C THR A 875 -40.88 17.54 -9.36
N GLY A 876 -40.01 18.43 -9.82
CA GLY A 876 -40.27 19.86 -9.72
C GLY A 876 -41.45 20.27 -10.60
N PHE A 877 -41.60 19.75 -11.82
CA PHE A 877 -42.72 20.08 -12.70
C PHE A 877 -44.06 19.64 -12.09
N ILE A 878 -44.13 18.42 -11.53
CA ILE A 878 -45.35 17.92 -10.92
C ILE A 878 -45.72 18.79 -9.71
N PHE A 879 -44.82 18.95 -8.74
CA PHE A 879 -45.15 19.67 -7.51
C PHE A 879 -45.31 21.19 -7.68
N THR A 880 -44.72 21.79 -8.71
CA THR A 880 -44.91 23.23 -8.98
C THR A 880 -46.05 23.48 -9.96
N PHE A 881 -45.97 22.98 -11.19
CA PHE A 881 -46.89 23.36 -12.26
C PHE A 881 -48.13 22.48 -12.32
N HIS A 882 -47.99 21.15 -12.24
CA HIS A 882 -49.15 20.27 -12.29
C HIS A 882 -50.08 20.51 -11.09
N PHE A 883 -49.52 20.54 -9.87
CA PHE A 883 -50.28 20.83 -8.65
C PHE A 883 -50.84 22.25 -8.65
N PHE A 884 -50.12 23.26 -9.16
CA PHE A 884 -50.71 24.58 -9.38
C PHE A 884 -51.93 24.48 -10.28
N ASN A 885 -51.76 23.93 -11.49
CA ASN A 885 -52.79 23.83 -12.52
C ASN A 885 -54.02 23.01 -12.10
N THR A 886 -53.94 22.16 -11.09
CA THR A 886 -55.03 21.27 -10.72
C THR A 886 -55.57 21.54 -9.32
N HIS A 887 -54.70 21.77 -8.33
CA HIS A 887 -55.08 21.83 -6.92
C HIS A 887 -54.96 23.24 -6.32
N PHE A 888 -53.92 24.00 -6.69
CA PHE A 888 -53.57 25.26 -6.04
C PHE A 888 -53.95 26.53 -6.83
N ARG A 889 -54.64 26.40 -7.97
CA ARG A 889 -55.24 27.57 -8.63
C ARG A 889 -56.14 28.30 -7.63
N PRO A 890 -56.01 29.63 -7.48
CA PRO A 890 -56.90 30.41 -6.62
C PRO A 890 -58.39 30.11 -6.85
N GLU A 891 -58.82 29.85 -8.09
CA GLU A 891 -60.21 29.49 -8.41
C GLU A 891 -60.70 28.18 -7.76
N LYS A 892 -59.80 27.25 -7.43
CA LYS A 892 -60.10 25.89 -6.94
C LYS A 892 -59.64 25.65 -5.49
N PHE A 893 -59.02 26.64 -4.84
CA PHE A 893 -58.53 26.53 -3.46
C PHE A 893 -59.67 26.19 -2.47
N PRO A 894 -59.48 25.27 -1.51
CA PRO A 894 -58.19 24.71 -1.05
C PRO A 894 -57.60 23.62 -1.95
N MET A 895 -58.42 22.93 -2.72
CA MET A 895 -58.00 21.83 -3.61
C MET A 895 -59.15 21.42 -4.54
N ASP A 896 -58.88 21.03 -5.79
CA ASP A 896 -59.89 20.43 -6.68
C ASP A 896 -60.10 18.93 -6.37
N PRO A 897 -61.26 18.49 -5.85
CA PRO A 897 -61.50 17.09 -5.50
C PRO A 897 -61.98 16.24 -6.69
N VAL A 898 -62.07 16.79 -7.91
CA VAL A 898 -62.71 16.11 -9.07
C VAL A 898 -61.98 14.82 -9.45
N ILE A 899 -60.66 14.72 -9.31
CA ILE A 899 -59.94 13.48 -9.64
C ILE A 899 -60.23 12.34 -8.65
N PHE A 900 -60.56 12.65 -7.39
CA PHE A 900 -60.88 11.66 -6.36
C PHE A 900 -62.38 11.33 -6.33
N THR A 901 -63.23 12.34 -6.50
CA THR A 901 -64.69 12.21 -6.48
C THR A 901 -65.28 11.82 -7.83
N GLY A 902 -64.59 12.13 -8.93
CA GLY A 902 -65.02 11.94 -10.32
C GLY A 902 -66.09 12.94 -10.80
N LYS A 903 -66.51 13.89 -9.96
CA LYS A 903 -67.71 14.72 -10.16
C LYS A 903 -67.39 16.21 -10.06
N VAL A 904 -67.93 17.01 -10.98
CA VAL A 904 -67.79 18.48 -11.01
C VAL A 904 -69.17 19.16 -10.99
N PRO A 905 -69.37 20.29 -10.29
CA PRO A 905 -70.63 21.04 -10.35
C PRO A 905 -71.00 21.45 -11.78
N LEU A 906 -72.27 21.38 -12.17
CA LEU A 906 -72.68 21.61 -13.56
C LEU A 906 -72.39 23.03 -14.06
N GLU A 907 -72.64 24.07 -13.26
CA GLU A 907 -72.40 25.45 -13.69
C GLU A 907 -70.90 25.76 -13.80
N GLU A 908 -70.08 25.11 -12.97
CA GLU A 908 -68.63 25.17 -13.06
C GLU A 908 -68.11 24.45 -14.31
N PHE A 909 -68.66 23.29 -14.65
CA PHE A 909 -68.33 22.57 -15.87
C PHE A 909 -68.64 23.36 -17.15
N LYS A 910 -69.76 24.07 -17.21
CA LYS A 910 -70.12 24.93 -18.36
C LYS A 910 -69.08 26.02 -18.61
N LEU A 911 -68.53 26.59 -17.55
CA LEU A 911 -67.57 27.69 -17.64
C LEU A 911 -66.14 27.21 -17.88
N ASP A 912 -65.74 26.12 -17.25
CA ASP A 912 -64.40 25.57 -17.43
C ASP A 912 -64.25 24.83 -18.76
N ARG A 913 -65.33 24.24 -19.27
CA ARG A 913 -65.35 23.35 -20.46
C ARG A 913 -66.51 23.64 -21.41
N PRO A 914 -66.67 24.88 -21.90
CA PRO A 914 -67.85 25.28 -22.68
C PRO A 914 -68.02 24.44 -23.95
N ARG A 915 -66.93 24.09 -24.63
CA ARG A 915 -66.98 23.29 -25.86
C ARG A 915 -67.38 21.84 -25.61
N GLU A 916 -66.92 21.24 -24.51
CA GLU A 916 -67.33 19.87 -24.14
C GLU A 916 -68.80 19.85 -23.72
N TYR A 917 -69.25 20.85 -22.95
CA TYR A 917 -70.64 20.97 -22.54
C TYR A 917 -71.59 21.05 -23.75
N GLU A 918 -71.32 21.94 -24.71
CA GLU A 918 -72.13 22.09 -25.91
C GLU A 918 -72.15 20.81 -26.77
N MET A 919 -71.02 20.11 -26.85
CA MET A 919 -70.95 18.82 -27.55
C MET A 919 -71.80 17.74 -26.88
N VAL A 920 -71.68 17.56 -25.57
CA VAL A 920 -72.43 16.54 -24.82
C VAL A 920 -73.94 16.84 -24.81
N LYS A 921 -74.29 18.13 -24.81
CA LYS A 921 -75.67 18.61 -24.96
C LYS A 921 -76.22 18.28 -26.35
N LYS A 922 -75.48 18.58 -27.42
CA LYS A 922 -75.85 18.24 -28.81
C LYS A 922 -75.99 16.74 -29.05
N GLN A 923 -75.18 15.91 -28.37
CA GLN A 923 -75.23 14.45 -28.47
C GLN A 923 -76.34 13.81 -27.62
N GLY A 924 -77.12 14.58 -26.85
CA GLY A 924 -78.18 14.05 -25.98
C GLY A 924 -77.67 13.24 -24.77
N LEU A 925 -76.37 13.24 -24.50
CA LEU A 925 -75.74 12.43 -23.45
C LEU A 925 -75.72 13.12 -22.08
N LEU A 926 -76.13 14.38 -21.98
CA LEU A 926 -76.05 15.18 -20.76
C LEU A 926 -76.82 14.54 -19.59
N ARG A 927 -78.07 14.12 -19.80
CA ARG A 927 -78.90 13.52 -18.73
C ARG A 927 -78.31 12.23 -18.17
N LYS A 928 -77.64 11.41 -18.99
CA LYS A 928 -77.02 10.13 -18.58
C LYS A 928 -75.77 10.31 -17.71
N LYS A 929 -75.18 11.51 -17.69
CA LYS A 929 -73.95 11.83 -16.95
C LYS A 929 -74.16 12.75 -15.75
N LEU A 930 -75.40 13.13 -15.47
CA LEU A 930 -75.73 13.94 -14.31
C LEU A 930 -76.02 13.04 -13.11
N GLU A 931 -75.33 13.29 -12.01
CA GLU A 931 -75.53 12.61 -10.73
C GLU A 931 -75.75 13.61 -9.59
N LYS A 932 -76.17 13.09 -8.43
CA LYS A 932 -76.23 13.84 -7.17
C LYS A 932 -74.82 14.12 -6.64
N GLU A 933 -74.75 15.10 -5.74
CA GLU A 933 -73.53 15.57 -5.07
C GLU A 933 -72.70 14.41 -4.50
N PRO A 934 -71.35 14.45 -4.58
CA PRO A 934 -70.50 13.47 -3.91
C PRO A 934 -70.70 13.48 -2.39
N SER A 935 -70.43 12.33 -1.74
CA SER A 935 -70.51 12.21 -0.28
C SER A 935 -69.60 13.23 0.42
N LYS A 936 -70.14 13.94 1.43
CA LYS A 936 -69.37 14.92 2.23
C LYS A 936 -68.12 14.30 2.87
N LYS A 937 -68.20 13.04 3.32
CA LYS A 937 -67.05 12.30 3.87
C LYS A 937 -65.96 12.10 2.81
N LEU A 938 -66.35 11.71 1.59
CA LEU A 938 -65.41 11.49 0.50
C LEU A 938 -64.69 12.78 0.10
N VAL A 939 -65.42 13.90 0.00
CA VAL A 939 -64.84 15.21 -0.32
C VAL A 939 -63.86 15.65 0.77
N PHE A 940 -64.23 15.49 2.04
CA PHE A 940 -63.38 15.84 3.18
C PHE A 940 -62.05 15.06 3.18
N TRP A 941 -62.11 13.73 3.08
CA TRP A 941 -60.91 12.90 3.04
C TRP A 941 -60.07 13.14 1.78
N SER A 942 -60.70 13.46 0.64
CA SER A 942 -59.98 13.82 -0.58
C SER A 942 -59.14 15.09 -0.37
N HIS A 943 -59.71 16.12 0.28
CA HIS A 943 -58.95 17.34 0.59
C HIS A 943 -57.79 17.06 1.54
N ILE A 944 -58.01 16.30 2.62
CA ILE A 944 -56.92 15.95 3.56
C ILE A 944 -55.80 15.22 2.80
N PHE A 945 -56.14 14.17 2.07
CA PHE A 945 -55.15 13.37 1.34
C PHE A 945 -54.34 14.23 0.35
N GLY A 946 -55.01 15.01 -0.50
CA GLY A 946 -54.30 15.79 -1.51
C GLY A 946 -53.54 16.99 -0.93
N ILE A 947 -54.01 17.62 0.16
CA ILE A 947 -53.24 18.66 0.87
C ILE A 947 -52.00 18.04 1.52
N CYS A 948 -52.10 16.87 2.15
CA CYS A 948 -50.94 16.17 2.70
C CYS A 948 -49.92 15.84 1.60
N CYS A 949 -50.37 15.32 0.46
CA CYS A 949 -49.49 15.08 -0.70
C CYS A 949 -48.83 16.37 -1.20
N LEU A 950 -49.58 17.47 -1.29
CA LEU A 950 -49.04 18.76 -1.71
C LEU A 950 -47.98 19.28 -0.75
N LEU A 951 -48.26 19.32 0.55
CA LEU A 951 -47.34 19.79 1.57
C LEU A 951 -46.06 18.94 1.59
N PHE A 952 -46.20 17.62 1.47
CA PHE A 952 -45.05 16.72 1.37
C PHE A 952 -44.24 16.95 0.09
N GLY A 953 -44.91 17.14 -1.05
CA GLY A 953 -44.26 17.50 -2.32
C GLY A 953 -43.50 18.82 -2.24
N TYR A 954 -44.07 19.86 -1.64
CA TYR A 954 -43.39 21.15 -1.44
C TYR A 954 -42.24 21.06 -0.44
N LEU A 955 -42.37 20.25 0.61
CA LEU A 955 -41.26 19.97 1.53
C LEU A 955 -40.09 19.35 0.74
N LEU A 956 -40.36 18.32 -0.08
CA LEU A 956 -39.34 17.71 -0.93
C LEU A 956 -38.68 18.71 -1.89
N VAL A 957 -39.48 19.51 -2.61
CA VAL A 957 -38.94 20.54 -3.53
C VAL A 957 -38.11 21.58 -2.79
N SER A 958 -38.55 22.02 -1.61
CA SER A 958 -37.82 23.01 -0.80
C SER A 958 -36.47 22.44 -0.34
N MET A 959 -36.43 21.17 0.04
CA MET A 959 -35.20 20.47 0.42
C MET A 959 -34.26 20.27 -0.77
N ILE A 960 -34.80 19.95 -1.95
CA ILE A 960 -34.05 19.87 -3.21
C ILE A 960 -33.43 21.23 -3.55
N ILE A 961 -34.22 22.31 -3.51
CA ILE A 961 -33.72 23.67 -3.79
C ILE A 961 -32.66 24.07 -2.77
N TYR A 962 -32.89 23.80 -1.48
CA TYR A 962 -31.93 24.05 -0.42
C TYR A 962 -30.61 23.29 -0.67
N ALA A 963 -30.70 22.00 -1.02
CA ALA A 963 -29.53 21.20 -1.35
C ALA A 963 -28.78 21.80 -2.55
N MET A 964 -29.49 22.13 -3.64
CA MET A 964 -28.89 22.70 -4.85
C MET A 964 -28.22 24.07 -4.63
N ILE A 965 -28.72 24.90 -3.72
CA ILE A 965 -28.18 26.25 -3.48
C ILE A 965 -27.04 26.23 -2.44
N PHE A 966 -27.18 25.45 -1.37
CA PHE A 966 -26.31 25.56 -0.19
C PHE A 966 -25.37 24.38 0.02
N GLN A 967 -25.66 23.21 -0.54
CA GLN A 967 -24.93 21.97 -0.25
C GLN A 967 -24.31 21.32 -1.49
N TYR A 968 -24.88 21.56 -2.67
CA TYR A 968 -24.38 21.09 -3.95
C TYR A 968 -23.36 22.11 -4.47
N LYS A 969 -22.06 21.79 -4.34
CA LYS A 969 -20.96 22.58 -4.88
C LYS A 969 -20.35 21.87 -6.09
#